data_AF-A0A4V3SYE7-F1
#
_entry.id   AF-A0A4V3SYE7-F1
#
_cell.length_a   1.000
_cell.length_b   1.000
_cell.length_c   1.000
_cell.angle_alpha   90.00
_cell.angle_beta   90.00
_cell.angle_gamma   90.00
#
_symmetry.space_group_name_H-M   'P 1'
#
loop_
_entity.id
_entity.type
_entity.pdbx_description
1 polymer ?
#
loop_
_entity_poly.entity_id
_entity_poly.type
_entity_poly.pdbx_seq_one_letter_code
_entity_poly.pdbx_strand_id
1 'polypeptide(L)'
;MTNIDIGTRLAAIERRLATAQRSSRLAHASLEDTALEVFDESGSLRAVIGQQPDGTSGVVAVNGPPPPQPAKPALAPVLSGVAVTWDGAFLDAQVPPLDFSRIEIHTGSTDGFLITETTLRGTLESPRGGTLIIPAGEPVFVRLMARNSSGTAGDPSPQAGPTGPAAVVAQDVLDGIIDETKLAEDAVGRMHIQVGAVGHTELGVGTGNLVPDPSFEGQLTAQLLLANAAWSTTSGNRSPRAVRGIAAPTTQPLNLTELPVSPGDRFFLAADIRASSDWVGDSARFYMRWLDAAGAVLSYGILKATPTAGGPWTRYSAQVQAPAGAVRAIVALSIYLGTGGTVDYDNVEARTVVAAGMVLAESIGTPELAAGAVTATKVAAKTLTAKEVKALSLTGDEIATNTLVARHIAAGQLNATHLAIGVDGNLVADPSFEGPITVGRVKTDWTVVAPGRDSAKALRVDCTATASANYNLQLGSFPATAGQKVWLSVDVQTSADWNGSKVGMYVRWDDATGALLGYSSVNATPTPGSPWQTISGLAPLAAPPQAAVGLIKLLADASSVGTVTFDNAHCRIVIGSRPTGARAEISPVGLRLYDNEGGERVSLVTGQPNFLTLAGSDGAAVATIDDRGNGAFGDLAVAGAFSVGGVRLDSRLAEAPRGVVAIGRYTGGVQGGAGTYGFMELAFNSDPTRMYRIVFDAHVNPNAGGGEAVVTLRDGGASTPSINSPSLQETVLPLGGGWQRVHLETVRPGRDLGAGLHRLLTTFRVQFGPAGQVLTMFGGAGFPAHMLVEDIGPYVPDTGILNAGGGTATPPKQQYTKTYTASWSGSYANRAGYNSYYNSQCVQGYYSSTNGTQAALIGFPSSLASDLAGASIQSVELYLYYAHWYYNSGGKAVIKAHSHASRPGTFSCDSDSQTIEWGKNVGKWIDITSIFDSTSWRGVALDPNNTSLDYYGRAEGVGEGHPPQLKVTYVK
;
A
#
# COMPACT_ATOMS: atom_id res chain seq x y z
N MET A 1 -21.99 -64.63 70.34
CA MET A 1 -21.67 -66.07 70.23
C MET A 1 -22.86 -66.74 69.60
N THR A 2 -22.76 -67.15 68.34
CA THR A 2 -23.65 -68.16 67.75
C THR A 2 -22.94 -68.82 66.56
N ASN A 3 -22.99 -70.14 66.58
CA ASN A 3 -22.15 -71.11 65.90
C ASN A 3 -22.06 -70.94 64.37
N ILE A 4 -20.83 -71.03 63.87
CA ILE A 4 -20.55 -71.38 62.47
C ILE A 4 -20.74 -72.89 62.34
N ASP A 5 -21.67 -73.30 61.47
CA ASP A 5 -21.77 -74.68 60.99
C ASP A 5 -20.65 -74.96 59.96
N ILE A 6 -19.63 -75.67 60.44
CA ILE A 6 -18.42 -76.01 59.69
C ILE A 6 -18.71 -76.95 58.51
N GLY A 7 -19.79 -77.75 58.56
CA GLY A 7 -20.16 -78.67 57.49
C GLY A 7 -20.57 -77.95 56.20
N THR A 8 -21.34 -76.87 56.34
CA THR A 8 -21.78 -76.05 55.19
C THR A 8 -20.60 -75.30 54.54
N ARG A 9 -19.59 -74.91 55.33
CA ARG A 9 -18.39 -74.22 54.82
C ARG A 9 -17.45 -75.16 54.07
N LEU A 10 -17.31 -76.41 54.53
CA LEU A 10 -16.51 -77.42 53.84
C LEU A 10 -17.17 -77.86 52.52
N ALA A 11 -18.50 -78.07 52.52
CA ALA A 11 -19.25 -78.40 51.30
C ALA A 11 -19.27 -77.27 50.25
N ALA A 12 -19.09 -76.00 50.67
CA ALA A 12 -18.94 -74.87 49.76
C ALA A 12 -17.52 -74.77 49.19
N ILE A 13 -16.50 -75.15 49.96
CA ILE A 13 -15.10 -75.20 49.50
C ILE A 13 -14.88 -76.37 48.54
N GLU A 14 -15.45 -77.55 48.83
CA GLU A 14 -15.35 -78.72 47.95
C GLU A 14 -16.06 -78.50 46.61
N ARG A 15 -17.22 -77.82 46.58
CA ARG A 15 -17.88 -77.42 45.32
C ARG A 15 -17.08 -76.38 44.53
N ARG A 16 -16.37 -75.45 45.20
CA ARG A 16 -15.46 -74.52 44.54
C ARG A 16 -14.20 -75.21 44.00
N LEU A 17 -13.69 -76.23 44.68
CA LEU A 17 -12.51 -76.99 44.23
C LEU A 17 -12.84 -77.92 43.05
N ALA A 18 -14.00 -78.58 43.04
CA ALA A 18 -14.46 -79.40 41.91
C ALA A 18 -14.82 -78.56 40.66
N THR A 19 -15.16 -77.28 40.83
CA THR A 19 -15.38 -76.33 39.73
C THR A 19 -14.06 -75.69 39.26
N ALA A 20 -13.04 -75.58 40.12
CA ALA A 20 -11.70 -75.10 39.76
C ALA A 20 -10.82 -76.17 39.06
N GLN A 21 -11.11 -77.46 39.23
CA GLN A 21 -10.34 -78.57 38.64
C GLN A 21 -10.84 -79.06 37.26
N ARG A 22 -11.93 -78.49 36.72
CA ARG A 22 -12.19 -78.51 35.26
C ARG A 22 -11.63 -77.25 34.63
N SER A 23 -10.30 -77.11 34.66
CA SER A 23 -9.61 -76.09 33.90
C SER A 23 -9.71 -76.43 32.40
N SER A 24 -10.54 -75.66 31.70
CA SER A 24 -10.51 -75.53 30.25
C SER A 24 -9.07 -75.34 29.80
N ARG A 25 -8.58 -76.12 28.83
CA ARG A 25 -7.26 -75.82 28.27
C ARG A 25 -7.27 -74.64 27.31
N LEU A 26 -8.35 -74.33 26.60
CA LEU A 26 -8.40 -73.15 25.72
C LEU A 26 -9.86 -72.71 25.41
N ALA A 27 -10.76 -72.56 26.41
CA ALA A 27 -12.12 -72.05 26.13
C ALA A 27 -12.15 -70.53 25.84
N HIS A 28 -11.13 -69.81 26.25
CA HIS A 28 -10.93 -68.38 25.99
C HIS A 28 -9.46 -68.06 25.72
N ALA A 29 -8.76 -68.94 24.99
CA ALA A 29 -7.37 -68.69 24.68
C ALA A 29 -7.23 -68.12 23.28
N SER A 30 -6.52 -66.99 23.22
CA SER A 30 -5.93 -66.47 22.00
C SER A 30 -4.51 -67.01 21.88
N LEU A 31 -4.10 -67.31 20.65
CA LEU A 31 -2.70 -67.46 20.31
C LEU A 31 -2.20 -66.06 19.96
N GLU A 32 -1.44 -65.45 20.88
CA GLU A 32 -0.79 -64.15 20.64
C GLU A 32 0.61 -64.43 20.12
N ASP A 33 0.89 -63.99 18.89
CA ASP A 33 2.16 -64.17 18.19
C ASP A 33 2.76 -65.60 18.25
N THR A 34 1.93 -66.62 18.03
CA THR A 34 2.39 -68.04 18.03
C THR A 34 1.49 -68.95 17.20
N ALA A 35 1.92 -70.20 16.95
CA ALA A 35 1.15 -71.22 16.25
C ALA A 35 1.17 -72.59 16.92
N LEU A 36 0.12 -73.36 16.64
CA LEU A 36 0.02 -74.78 16.93
C LEU A 36 0.60 -75.59 15.75
N GLU A 37 1.58 -76.42 16.04
CA GLU A 37 2.19 -77.34 15.08
C GLU A 37 1.53 -78.73 15.17
N VAL A 38 1.10 -79.27 14.03
CA VAL A 38 0.48 -80.59 13.88
C VAL A 38 1.48 -81.52 13.19
N PHE A 39 1.89 -82.58 13.86
CA PHE A 39 2.83 -83.59 13.35
C PHE A 39 2.09 -84.89 13.00
N ASP A 40 2.61 -85.65 12.04
CA ASP A 40 2.18 -87.03 11.81
C ASP A 40 2.79 -88.01 12.82
N GLU A 41 2.41 -89.29 12.70
CA GLU A 41 2.87 -90.39 13.57
C GLU A 41 4.40 -90.64 13.49
N SER A 42 5.07 -90.13 12.45
CA SER A 42 6.53 -90.20 12.27
C SER A 42 7.27 -88.97 12.83
N GLY A 43 6.53 -88.01 13.38
CA GLY A 43 7.07 -86.76 13.91
C GLY A 43 7.36 -85.69 12.84
N SER A 44 6.87 -85.86 11.60
CA SER A 44 7.02 -84.85 10.55
C SER A 44 5.87 -83.83 10.62
N LEU A 45 6.20 -82.54 10.53
CA LEU A 45 5.22 -81.46 10.55
C LEU A 45 4.30 -81.55 9.32
N ARG A 46 2.98 -81.58 9.55
CA ARG A 46 1.93 -81.70 8.53
C ARG A 46 1.00 -80.50 8.45
N ALA A 47 0.81 -79.74 9.53
CA ALA A 47 0.10 -78.48 9.47
C ALA A 47 0.55 -77.50 10.55
N VAL A 48 0.39 -76.21 10.29
CA VAL A 48 0.59 -75.13 11.26
C VAL A 48 -0.72 -74.33 11.36
N ILE A 49 -1.23 -74.11 12.57
CA ILE A 49 -2.49 -73.43 12.87
C ILE A 49 -2.20 -72.24 13.81
N GLY A 50 -2.23 -71.02 13.28
CA GLY A 50 -1.87 -69.79 14.02
C GLY A 50 -0.86 -68.95 13.26
N GLN A 51 -0.03 -68.19 13.97
CA GLN A 51 0.95 -67.30 13.35
C GLN A 51 2.10 -68.07 12.68
N GLN A 52 2.27 -67.81 11.39
CA GLN A 52 3.26 -68.37 10.51
C GLN A 52 4.59 -67.61 10.66
N PRO A 53 5.74 -68.20 10.25
CA PRO A 53 7.04 -67.56 10.34
C PRO A 53 7.16 -66.21 9.60
N ASP A 54 6.27 -65.95 8.63
CA ASP A 54 6.19 -64.68 7.90
C ASP A 54 5.30 -63.62 8.59
N GLY A 55 4.76 -63.92 9.77
CA GLY A 55 3.92 -63.05 10.58
C GLY A 55 2.42 -63.10 10.24
N THR A 56 2.00 -63.86 9.24
CA THR A 56 0.57 -64.05 8.90
C THR A 56 -0.07 -65.11 9.79
N SER A 57 -1.40 -65.16 9.93
CA SER A 57 -2.08 -66.20 10.75
C SER A 57 -3.05 -67.02 9.91
N GLY A 58 -2.96 -68.36 9.96
CA GLY A 58 -3.82 -69.25 9.17
C GLY A 58 -3.66 -70.74 9.49
N VAL A 59 -4.31 -71.60 8.68
CA VAL A 59 -4.13 -73.06 8.67
C VAL A 59 -3.36 -73.41 7.40
N VAL A 60 -2.11 -73.87 7.53
CA VAL A 60 -1.25 -74.21 6.38
C VAL A 60 -0.86 -75.68 6.46
N ALA A 61 -1.06 -76.42 5.36
CA ALA A 61 -0.54 -77.78 5.21
C ALA A 61 0.95 -77.74 4.84
N VAL A 62 1.78 -78.57 5.49
CA VAL A 62 3.23 -78.62 5.28
C VAL A 62 3.62 -80.06 4.91
N ASN A 63 4.52 -80.21 3.93
CA ASN A 63 5.07 -81.51 3.51
C ASN A 63 4.05 -82.58 3.09
N GLY A 64 2.93 -82.26 2.44
CA GLY A 64 1.95 -83.23 1.93
C GLY A 64 2.53 -84.17 0.85
N PRO A 65 1.99 -85.40 0.68
CA PRO A 65 2.48 -86.37 -0.30
C PRO A 65 2.32 -85.85 -1.75
N PRO A 66 3.25 -86.18 -2.68
CA PRO A 66 3.13 -85.79 -4.08
C PRO A 66 1.79 -86.21 -4.70
N PRO A 67 1.09 -85.33 -5.44
CA PRO A 67 -0.12 -85.68 -6.15
C PRO A 67 0.17 -86.64 -7.33
N PRO A 68 -0.83 -87.41 -7.81
CA PRO A 68 -0.67 -88.30 -8.97
C PRO A 68 -0.30 -87.55 -10.26
N GLN A 69 0.22 -88.27 -11.26
CA GLN A 69 0.61 -87.72 -12.57
C GLN A 69 -0.62 -87.34 -13.43
N PRO A 70 -0.73 -86.10 -13.96
CA PRO A 70 -1.85 -85.70 -14.83
C PRO A 70 -1.84 -86.39 -16.19
N ALA A 71 -3.03 -86.58 -16.78
CA ALA A 71 -3.17 -87.04 -18.16
C ALA A 71 -2.67 -86.01 -19.20
N LYS A 72 -2.42 -86.45 -20.44
CA LYS A 72 -1.92 -85.60 -21.53
C LYS A 72 -2.94 -84.50 -21.91
N PRO A 73 -2.54 -83.22 -22.06
CA PRO A 73 -3.46 -82.14 -22.44
C PRO A 73 -3.87 -82.18 -23.93
N ALA A 74 -5.04 -81.59 -24.24
CA ALA A 74 -5.50 -81.31 -25.60
C ALA A 74 -5.19 -79.86 -26.02
N LEU A 75 -4.77 -79.63 -27.27
CA LEU A 75 -4.35 -78.32 -27.80
C LEU A 75 -5.19 -77.88 -29.00
N ALA A 76 -5.55 -76.59 -29.08
CA ALA A 76 -6.22 -75.98 -30.24
C ALA A 76 -5.65 -74.58 -30.58
N PRO A 77 -5.48 -74.23 -31.87
CA PRO A 77 -5.01 -72.91 -32.29
C PRO A 77 -6.08 -71.83 -32.09
N VAL A 78 -5.70 -70.66 -31.57
CA VAL A 78 -6.58 -69.48 -31.44
C VAL A 78 -5.83 -68.21 -31.89
N LEU A 79 -6.55 -67.11 -32.14
CA LEU A 79 -5.90 -65.85 -32.50
C LEU A 79 -4.92 -65.45 -31.38
N SER A 80 -3.66 -65.22 -31.77
CA SER A 80 -2.54 -64.87 -30.88
C SER A 80 -2.17 -65.92 -29.79
N GLY A 81 -2.59 -67.19 -29.91
CA GLY A 81 -2.14 -68.22 -28.96
C GLY A 81 -2.64 -69.65 -29.20
N VAL A 82 -2.51 -70.48 -28.17
CA VAL A 82 -2.91 -71.90 -28.16
C VAL A 82 -3.77 -72.18 -26.93
N ALA A 83 -4.97 -72.72 -27.12
CA ALA A 83 -5.81 -73.18 -26.02
C ALA A 83 -5.34 -74.56 -25.53
N VAL A 84 -4.96 -74.66 -24.25
CA VAL A 84 -4.53 -75.87 -23.55
C VAL A 84 -5.65 -76.36 -22.65
N THR A 85 -6.08 -77.61 -22.81
CA THR A 85 -7.17 -78.21 -22.02
C THR A 85 -6.70 -79.44 -21.25
N TRP A 86 -7.05 -79.48 -19.96
CA TRP A 86 -6.99 -80.67 -19.12
C TRP A 86 -8.40 -81.01 -18.63
N ASP A 87 -8.80 -82.27 -18.66
CA ASP A 87 -10.18 -82.71 -18.39
C ASP A 87 -10.43 -83.20 -16.96
N GLY A 88 -9.46 -83.02 -16.06
CA GLY A 88 -9.55 -83.47 -14.66
C GLY A 88 -9.00 -84.88 -14.41
N ALA A 89 -8.53 -85.59 -15.45
CA ALA A 89 -8.05 -86.95 -15.32
C ALA A 89 -6.56 -87.06 -14.93
N PHE A 90 -6.25 -88.01 -14.04
CA PHE A 90 -4.90 -88.45 -13.69
C PHE A 90 -4.66 -89.85 -14.26
N LEU A 91 -3.39 -90.18 -14.59
CA LEU A 91 -3.05 -91.45 -15.25
C LEU A 91 -3.42 -92.70 -14.42
N ASP A 92 -3.12 -92.67 -13.11
CA ASP A 92 -3.26 -93.84 -12.22
C ASP A 92 -4.26 -93.64 -11.06
N ALA A 93 -5.04 -92.55 -11.06
CA ALA A 93 -6.03 -92.24 -10.02
C ALA A 93 -7.41 -91.91 -10.60
N GLN A 94 -8.47 -92.52 -10.05
CA GLN A 94 -9.85 -92.37 -10.54
C GLN A 94 -10.52 -91.06 -10.07
N VAL A 95 -10.00 -90.38 -9.04
CA VAL A 95 -10.54 -89.12 -8.51
C VAL A 95 -9.38 -88.20 -8.05
N PRO A 96 -9.44 -86.88 -8.29
CA PRO A 96 -8.45 -85.93 -7.79
C PRO A 96 -8.30 -85.99 -6.25
N PRO A 97 -7.08 -85.85 -5.70
CA PRO A 97 -6.85 -85.80 -4.25
C PRO A 97 -7.62 -84.67 -3.57
N LEU A 98 -8.04 -84.86 -2.30
CA LEU A 98 -8.76 -83.84 -1.53
C LEU A 98 -7.90 -82.62 -1.20
N ASP A 99 -6.58 -82.78 -1.22
CA ASP A 99 -5.58 -81.72 -1.05
C ASP A 99 -5.05 -81.18 -2.39
N PHE A 100 -5.73 -81.46 -3.51
CA PHE A 100 -5.42 -80.86 -4.81
C PHE A 100 -5.41 -79.34 -4.71
N SER A 101 -4.34 -78.72 -5.20
CA SER A 101 -4.24 -77.26 -5.33
C SER A 101 -4.49 -76.82 -6.77
N ARG A 102 -3.70 -77.35 -7.72
CA ARG A 102 -3.74 -76.90 -9.11
C ARG A 102 -3.00 -77.84 -10.05
N ILE A 103 -3.30 -77.73 -11.35
CA ILE A 103 -2.44 -78.16 -12.44
C ILE A 103 -1.66 -76.97 -12.98
N GLU A 104 -0.35 -77.06 -13.01
CA GLU A 104 0.56 -76.14 -13.67
C GLU A 104 0.69 -76.50 -15.15
N ILE A 105 0.48 -75.53 -16.05
CA ILE A 105 0.63 -75.67 -17.51
C ILE A 105 1.99 -75.11 -17.89
N HIS A 106 2.87 -75.96 -18.40
CA HIS A 106 4.18 -75.58 -18.89
C HIS A 106 4.26 -75.67 -20.41
N THR A 107 4.95 -74.73 -21.04
CA THR A 107 5.18 -74.72 -22.49
C THR A 107 6.66 -74.57 -22.84
N GLY A 108 7.09 -75.24 -23.91
CA GLY A 108 8.43 -75.12 -24.49
C GLY A 108 8.38 -75.03 -26.01
N SER A 109 9.42 -74.43 -26.61
CA SER A 109 9.58 -74.33 -28.06
C SER A 109 10.22 -75.58 -28.69
N THR A 110 10.69 -76.53 -27.88
CA THR A 110 11.36 -77.76 -28.33
C THR A 110 10.67 -78.99 -27.76
N ASP A 111 10.69 -80.09 -28.52
CA ASP A 111 10.25 -81.39 -28.01
C ASP A 111 11.14 -81.84 -26.84
N GLY A 112 10.56 -82.47 -25.82
CA GLY A 112 11.31 -82.98 -24.67
C GLY A 112 11.64 -81.96 -23.58
N PHE A 113 11.07 -80.75 -23.62
CA PHE A 113 11.49 -79.67 -22.71
C PHE A 113 11.34 -80.02 -21.22
N LEU A 114 12.26 -79.53 -20.39
CA LEU A 114 12.26 -79.73 -18.94
C LEU A 114 11.26 -78.77 -18.27
N ILE A 115 10.53 -79.27 -17.27
CA ILE A 115 9.66 -78.42 -16.46
C ILE A 115 10.51 -77.62 -15.47
N THR A 116 10.38 -76.31 -15.56
CA THR A 116 11.07 -75.30 -14.75
C THR A 116 10.10 -74.15 -14.50
N GLU A 117 10.42 -73.23 -13.59
CA GLU A 117 9.61 -72.04 -13.35
C GLU A 117 9.45 -71.19 -14.61
N THR A 118 10.47 -71.15 -15.47
CA THR A 118 10.46 -70.38 -16.73
C THR A 118 9.57 -70.97 -17.82
N THR A 119 9.19 -72.25 -17.71
CA THR A 119 8.27 -72.89 -18.67
C THR A 119 6.81 -72.79 -18.22
N LEU A 120 6.53 -72.42 -16.97
CA LEU A 120 5.17 -72.22 -16.47
C LEU A 120 4.49 -71.08 -17.21
N ARG A 121 3.25 -71.28 -17.68
CA ARG A 121 2.45 -70.26 -18.36
C ARG A 121 1.10 -69.99 -17.70
N GLY A 122 0.65 -70.88 -16.84
CA GLY A 122 -0.54 -70.65 -16.04
C GLY A 122 -0.97 -71.91 -15.32
N THR A 123 -2.10 -71.82 -14.62
CA THR A 123 -2.59 -72.89 -13.76
C THR A 123 -4.08 -73.13 -13.97
N LEU A 124 -4.51 -74.37 -13.75
CA LEU A 124 -5.91 -74.76 -13.67
C LEU A 124 -6.18 -75.21 -12.23
N GLU A 125 -6.99 -74.44 -11.52
CA GLU A 125 -7.25 -74.66 -10.08
C GLU A 125 -8.49 -75.52 -9.81
N SER A 126 -9.28 -75.81 -10.84
CA SER A 126 -10.42 -76.70 -10.71
C SER A 126 -9.98 -78.16 -10.84
N PRO A 127 -10.29 -79.03 -9.86
CA PRO A 127 -9.98 -80.46 -9.95
C PRO A 127 -10.80 -81.16 -11.05
N ARG A 128 -11.82 -80.51 -11.61
CA ARG A 128 -12.66 -81.04 -12.70
C ARG A 128 -12.09 -80.78 -14.10
N GLY A 129 -10.91 -80.16 -14.20
CA GLY A 129 -10.34 -79.72 -15.47
C GLY A 129 -10.72 -78.30 -15.89
N GLY A 130 -10.13 -77.84 -16.98
CA GLY A 130 -10.37 -76.53 -17.59
C GLY A 130 -9.51 -76.30 -18.84
N THR A 131 -9.81 -75.21 -19.54
CA THR A 131 -9.04 -74.73 -20.70
C THR A 131 -8.41 -73.38 -20.39
N LEU A 132 -7.13 -73.22 -20.69
CA LEU A 132 -6.41 -71.95 -20.59
C LEU A 132 -5.78 -71.60 -21.95
N ILE A 133 -5.99 -70.37 -22.41
CA ILE A 133 -5.34 -69.86 -23.61
C ILE A 133 -3.94 -69.38 -23.25
N ILE A 134 -2.93 -69.96 -23.89
CA ILE A 134 -1.54 -69.59 -23.76
C ILE A 134 -1.16 -68.69 -24.94
N PRO A 135 -0.79 -67.41 -24.70
CA PRO A 135 -0.28 -66.55 -25.75
C PRO A 135 0.96 -67.16 -26.39
N ALA A 136 0.96 -67.24 -27.71
CA ALA A 136 2.05 -67.83 -28.48
C ALA A 136 2.11 -67.17 -29.86
N GLY A 137 3.26 -66.58 -30.17
CA GLY A 137 3.56 -66.08 -31.52
C GLY A 137 4.06 -67.17 -32.48
N GLU A 138 4.47 -68.32 -31.93
CA GLU A 138 5.06 -69.45 -32.64
C GLU A 138 4.50 -70.77 -32.10
N PRO A 139 4.61 -71.90 -32.83
CA PRO A 139 4.16 -73.20 -32.34
C PRO A 139 4.86 -73.67 -31.06
N VAL A 140 4.10 -74.14 -30.06
CA VAL A 140 4.60 -74.57 -28.74
C VAL A 140 4.19 -76.00 -28.36
N PHE A 141 5.05 -76.68 -27.59
CA PHE A 141 4.80 -77.94 -26.90
C PHE A 141 4.34 -77.70 -25.46
N VAL A 142 3.53 -78.59 -24.90
CA VAL A 142 2.88 -78.40 -23.58
C VAL A 142 2.97 -79.65 -22.69
N ARG A 143 3.26 -79.46 -21.39
CA ARG A 143 3.20 -80.49 -20.33
C ARG A 143 2.47 -79.93 -19.10
N LEU A 144 1.81 -80.80 -18.35
CA LEU A 144 1.09 -80.45 -17.13
C LEU A 144 1.80 -80.99 -15.89
N MET A 145 1.68 -80.32 -14.74
CA MET A 145 2.23 -80.81 -13.47
C MET A 145 1.27 -80.52 -12.31
N ALA A 146 0.91 -81.51 -11.51
CA ALA A 146 -0.01 -81.30 -10.38
C ALA A 146 0.71 -80.81 -9.13
N ARG A 147 0.04 -79.95 -8.36
CA ARG A 147 0.47 -79.48 -7.04
C ARG A 147 -0.61 -79.76 -6.00
N ASN A 148 -0.20 -80.14 -4.79
CA ASN A 148 -1.08 -80.20 -3.62
C ASN A 148 -1.05 -78.89 -2.82
N SER A 149 -1.88 -78.79 -1.79
CA SER A 149 -2.03 -77.59 -0.94
C SER A 149 -0.78 -77.23 -0.12
N SER A 150 0.17 -78.16 0.05
CA SER A 150 1.49 -77.87 0.65
C SER A 150 2.56 -77.45 -0.38
N GLY A 151 2.22 -77.39 -1.66
CA GLY A 151 3.13 -77.02 -2.75
C GLY A 151 3.97 -78.16 -3.34
N THR A 152 3.80 -79.39 -2.87
CA THR A 152 4.52 -80.57 -3.39
C THR A 152 4.08 -80.88 -4.82
N ALA A 153 5.03 -81.04 -5.73
CA ALA A 153 4.78 -81.40 -7.13
C ALA A 153 4.68 -82.90 -7.33
N GLY A 154 3.77 -83.32 -8.21
CA GLY A 154 3.71 -84.67 -8.78
C GLY A 154 4.54 -84.78 -10.07
N ASP A 155 4.53 -85.97 -10.68
CA ASP A 155 5.22 -86.18 -11.96
C ASP A 155 4.54 -85.42 -13.12
N PRO A 156 5.31 -84.93 -14.12
CA PRO A 156 4.76 -84.25 -15.30
C PRO A 156 3.92 -85.13 -16.21
N SER A 157 2.87 -84.61 -16.85
CA SER A 157 2.10 -85.32 -17.88
C SER A 157 2.95 -85.69 -19.11
N PRO A 158 2.50 -86.65 -19.93
CA PRO A 158 3.00 -86.78 -21.29
C PRO A 158 2.81 -85.46 -22.08
N GLN A 159 3.73 -85.18 -23.01
CA GLN A 159 3.76 -83.92 -23.76
C GLN A 159 2.76 -83.90 -24.93
N ALA A 160 2.16 -82.73 -25.19
CA ALA A 160 1.34 -82.43 -26.37
C ALA A 160 1.99 -81.34 -27.25
N GLY A 161 1.64 -81.29 -28.54
CA GLY A 161 2.15 -80.28 -29.50
C GLY A 161 3.23 -80.78 -30.48
N PRO A 162 3.74 -79.89 -31.36
CA PRO A 162 3.57 -78.44 -31.29
C PRO A 162 2.25 -77.93 -31.93
N THR A 163 1.73 -76.80 -31.46
CA THR A 163 0.56 -76.09 -32.03
C THR A 163 0.79 -74.59 -31.96
N GLY A 164 0.43 -73.81 -32.99
CA GLY A 164 0.66 -72.34 -33.07
C GLY A 164 -0.63 -71.52 -33.20
N PRO A 165 -0.53 -70.17 -33.31
CA PRO A 165 -1.70 -69.29 -33.41
C PRO A 165 -2.46 -69.42 -34.73
N ALA A 166 -3.75 -69.02 -34.72
CA ALA A 166 -4.59 -68.97 -35.93
C ALA A 166 -4.26 -67.75 -36.82
N ALA A 167 -4.46 -67.88 -38.14
CA ALA A 167 -4.30 -66.78 -39.11
C ALA A 167 -5.48 -65.80 -39.07
N VAL A 168 -5.21 -64.51 -39.33
CA VAL A 168 -6.24 -63.46 -39.45
C VAL A 168 -6.90 -63.55 -40.84
N VAL A 169 -8.23 -63.61 -40.89
CA VAL A 169 -9.04 -63.66 -42.11
C VAL A 169 -9.91 -62.41 -42.27
N ALA A 170 -10.51 -62.22 -43.45
CA ALA A 170 -11.22 -60.99 -43.82
C ALA A 170 -12.35 -60.54 -42.87
N GLN A 171 -12.87 -61.44 -42.03
CA GLN A 171 -13.93 -61.17 -41.07
C GLN A 171 -13.41 -60.62 -39.73
N ASP A 172 -12.10 -60.72 -39.50
CA ASP A 172 -11.44 -60.31 -38.25
C ASP A 172 -11.11 -58.80 -38.25
N VAL A 173 -11.20 -58.11 -39.40
CA VAL A 173 -10.96 -56.67 -39.56
C VAL A 173 -12.21 -56.03 -40.19
N LEU A 174 -13.04 -55.40 -39.36
CA LEU A 174 -14.29 -54.76 -39.79
C LEU A 174 -14.04 -53.44 -40.54
N ASP A 175 -15.03 -53.02 -41.34
CA ASP A 175 -14.99 -51.71 -41.99
C ASP A 175 -14.90 -50.57 -40.96
N GLY A 176 -14.04 -49.59 -41.23
CA GLY A 176 -13.74 -48.48 -40.31
C GLY A 176 -13.04 -48.88 -39.01
N ILE A 177 -12.63 -50.14 -38.82
CA ILE A 177 -12.00 -50.57 -37.57
C ILE A 177 -10.62 -49.95 -37.38
N ILE A 178 -9.92 -49.60 -38.47
CA ILE A 178 -8.67 -48.84 -38.44
C ILE A 178 -8.99 -47.40 -38.84
N ASP A 179 -8.85 -46.49 -37.87
CA ASP A 179 -9.09 -45.06 -38.00
C ASP A 179 -7.80 -44.28 -37.68
N GLU A 180 -7.88 -42.96 -37.78
CA GLU A 180 -6.76 -42.03 -37.58
C GLU A 180 -6.05 -42.16 -36.23
N THR A 181 -6.69 -42.76 -35.21
CA THR A 181 -6.10 -42.92 -33.88
C THR A 181 -5.36 -44.25 -33.70
N LYS A 182 -5.64 -45.23 -34.56
CA LYS A 182 -5.15 -46.62 -34.44
C LYS A 182 -3.89 -46.89 -35.24
N LEU A 183 -3.51 -45.98 -36.14
CA LEU A 183 -2.21 -45.98 -36.79
C LEU A 183 -1.36 -44.87 -36.16
N ALA A 184 -0.26 -45.25 -35.52
CA ALA A 184 0.70 -44.27 -35.05
C ALA A 184 1.39 -43.59 -36.23
N GLU A 185 1.88 -42.37 -36.00
CA GLU A 185 2.68 -41.64 -36.99
C GLU A 185 3.89 -42.51 -37.41
N ASP A 186 4.17 -42.56 -38.72
CA ASP A 186 5.19 -43.40 -39.36
C ASP A 186 5.05 -44.93 -39.19
N ALA A 187 3.94 -45.44 -38.64
CA ALA A 187 3.76 -46.88 -38.45
C ALA A 187 3.76 -47.68 -39.78
N VAL A 188 3.32 -47.06 -40.88
CA VAL A 188 3.22 -47.71 -42.20
C VAL A 188 4.21 -47.07 -43.17
N GLY A 189 5.42 -47.64 -43.24
CA GLY A 189 6.48 -47.21 -44.13
C GLY A 189 6.56 -48.03 -45.42
N ARG A 190 7.52 -47.67 -46.29
CA ARG A 190 7.74 -48.29 -47.61
C ARG A 190 7.96 -49.82 -47.62
N MET A 191 8.28 -50.42 -46.48
CA MET A 191 8.46 -51.87 -46.34
C MET A 191 7.22 -52.58 -45.81
N HIS A 192 6.25 -51.83 -45.28
CA HIS A 192 5.02 -52.35 -44.69
C HIS A 192 3.89 -52.50 -45.73
N ILE A 193 4.06 -51.94 -46.93
CA ILE A 193 3.11 -52.06 -48.05
C ILE A 193 3.85 -52.65 -49.26
N GLN A 194 3.33 -53.73 -49.84
CA GLN A 194 3.85 -54.26 -51.09
C GLN A 194 3.52 -53.33 -52.27
N VAL A 195 4.41 -53.28 -53.26
CA VAL A 195 4.17 -52.50 -54.49
C VAL A 195 2.87 -52.96 -55.15
N GLY A 196 1.92 -52.04 -55.32
CA GLY A 196 0.61 -52.29 -55.93
C GLY A 196 -0.51 -52.70 -54.97
N ALA A 197 -0.25 -52.78 -53.66
CA ALA A 197 -1.26 -53.19 -52.68
C ALA A 197 -2.34 -52.12 -52.39
N VAL A 198 -2.12 -50.86 -52.78
CA VAL A 198 -3.09 -49.75 -52.66
C VAL A 198 -3.24 -49.09 -54.02
N GLY A 199 -4.47 -48.99 -54.53
CA GLY A 199 -4.76 -48.35 -55.81
C GLY A 199 -4.74 -46.81 -55.74
N HIS A 200 -4.76 -46.16 -56.89
CA HIS A 200 -4.70 -44.69 -56.99
C HIS A 200 -6.00 -43.99 -56.56
N THR A 201 -7.12 -44.72 -56.47
CA THR A 201 -8.42 -44.21 -56.03
C THR A 201 -8.51 -44.12 -54.51
N GLU A 202 -7.71 -44.94 -53.84
CA GLU A 202 -7.64 -45.17 -52.41
C GLU A 202 -6.64 -44.21 -51.73
N LEU A 203 -5.85 -43.48 -52.53
CA LEU A 203 -5.01 -42.36 -52.11
C LEU A 203 -5.79 -41.05 -52.33
N GLY A 204 -6.30 -40.45 -51.25
CA GLY A 204 -6.86 -39.09 -51.33
C GLY A 204 -5.80 -38.09 -51.78
N VAL A 205 -5.89 -37.59 -53.02
CA VAL A 205 -4.85 -36.72 -53.60
C VAL A 205 -5.00 -35.28 -53.09
N GLY A 206 -4.08 -34.83 -52.24
CA GLY A 206 -3.95 -33.44 -51.78
C GLY A 206 -2.93 -32.61 -52.58
N THR A 207 -3.29 -31.35 -52.88
CA THR A 207 -2.48 -30.16 -53.31
C THR A 207 -1.33 -30.28 -54.34
N GLY A 208 -1.05 -31.46 -54.90
CA GLY A 208 -0.02 -31.70 -55.90
C GLY A 208 -0.46 -31.42 -57.34
N ASN A 209 0.41 -31.75 -58.29
CA ASN A 209 0.04 -31.80 -59.71
C ASN A 209 -1.01 -32.90 -59.91
N LEU A 210 -2.13 -32.54 -60.53
CA LEU A 210 -3.26 -33.42 -60.80
C LEU A 210 -3.01 -34.38 -61.98
N VAL A 211 -1.91 -34.19 -62.72
CA VAL A 211 -1.48 -35.13 -63.76
C VAL A 211 -0.63 -36.25 -63.13
N PRO A 212 -1.01 -37.54 -63.25
CA PRO A 212 -0.34 -38.65 -62.54
C PRO A 212 1.10 -38.95 -62.99
N ASP A 213 1.46 -38.65 -64.24
CA ASP A 213 2.81 -38.89 -64.80
C ASP A 213 3.26 -37.67 -65.62
N PRO A 214 3.59 -36.55 -64.96
CA PRO A 214 3.75 -35.25 -65.61
C PRO A 214 5.03 -35.10 -66.44
N SER A 215 6.05 -35.93 -66.19
CA SER A 215 7.28 -36.01 -67.00
C SER A 215 7.28 -37.19 -67.98
N PHE A 216 6.19 -37.97 -68.04
CA PHE A 216 6.00 -39.03 -69.03
C PHE A 216 7.03 -40.17 -68.98
N GLU A 217 7.52 -40.50 -67.79
CA GLU A 217 8.57 -41.50 -67.58
C GLU A 217 8.04 -42.84 -67.09
N GLY A 218 6.83 -42.84 -66.53
CA GLY A 218 6.24 -43.98 -65.83
C GLY A 218 5.54 -45.01 -66.70
N GLN A 219 5.10 -46.09 -66.05
CA GLN A 219 4.37 -47.19 -66.67
C GLN A 219 3.01 -46.76 -67.24
N LEU A 220 2.36 -45.74 -66.66
CA LEU A 220 1.11 -45.17 -67.16
C LEU A 220 1.29 -44.59 -68.57
N THR A 221 2.32 -43.77 -68.78
CA THR A 221 2.63 -43.24 -70.12
C THR A 221 2.87 -44.38 -71.11
N ALA A 222 3.61 -45.42 -70.72
CA ALA A 222 3.85 -46.56 -71.62
C ALA A 222 2.54 -47.24 -72.06
N GLN A 223 1.56 -47.39 -71.16
CA GLN A 223 0.24 -47.94 -71.49
C GLN A 223 -0.59 -47.00 -72.38
N LEU A 224 -0.58 -45.70 -72.07
CA LEU A 224 -1.29 -44.69 -72.87
C LEU A 224 -0.78 -44.65 -74.31
N LEU A 225 0.54 -44.75 -74.52
CA LEU A 225 1.15 -44.76 -75.85
C LEU A 225 0.86 -46.06 -76.62
N LEU A 226 0.82 -47.21 -75.94
CA LEU A 226 0.41 -48.48 -76.57
C LEU A 226 -1.04 -48.43 -77.11
N ALA A 227 -1.92 -47.70 -76.43
CA ALA A 227 -3.32 -47.52 -76.84
C ALA A 227 -3.51 -46.41 -77.89
N ASN A 228 -2.50 -45.57 -78.17
CA ASN A 228 -2.63 -44.39 -79.02
C ASN A 228 -1.47 -44.29 -80.02
N ALA A 229 -1.63 -44.93 -81.19
CA ALA A 229 -0.57 -45.04 -82.21
C ALA A 229 -0.08 -43.71 -82.81
N ALA A 230 -0.82 -42.60 -82.65
CA ALA A 230 -0.39 -41.26 -83.08
C ALA A 230 0.59 -40.57 -82.11
N TRP A 231 0.91 -41.23 -80.99
CA TRP A 231 1.78 -40.72 -79.94
C TRP A 231 2.96 -41.66 -79.70
N SER A 232 4.14 -41.11 -79.50
CA SER A 232 5.39 -41.84 -79.22
C SER A 232 6.23 -41.14 -78.15
N THR A 233 7.28 -41.77 -77.66
CA THR A 233 8.25 -41.11 -76.77
C THR A 233 9.32 -40.37 -77.54
N THR A 234 9.88 -39.32 -76.96
CA THR A 234 11.06 -38.58 -77.43
C THR A 234 11.91 -38.11 -76.24
N SER A 235 13.04 -37.44 -76.49
CA SER A 235 13.86 -36.83 -75.43
C SER A 235 13.21 -35.57 -74.87
N GLY A 236 13.08 -35.50 -73.55
CA GLY A 236 12.41 -34.40 -72.84
C GLY A 236 13.27 -33.17 -72.58
N ASN A 237 12.68 -32.19 -71.90
CA ASN A 237 13.25 -30.95 -71.43
C ASN A 237 13.72 -31.09 -69.97
N ARG A 238 14.99 -31.45 -69.79
CA ARG A 238 15.58 -31.78 -68.46
C ARG A 238 14.95 -33.02 -67.80
N SER A 239 14.13 -33.77 -68.52
CA SER A 239 13.66 -35.12 -68.18
C SER A 239 14.20 -36.14 -69.20
N PRO A 240 14.33 -37.42 -68.82
CA PRO A 240 14.70 -38.51 -69.73
C PRO A 240 13.73 -38.72 -70.91
N ARG A 241 12.44 -38.39 -70.76
CA ARG A 241 11.39 -38.68 -71.75
C ARG A 241 10.39 -37.53 -71.86
N ALA A 242 9.79 -37.42 -73.03
CA ALA A 242 8.62 -36.59 -73.31
C ALA A 242 7.68 -37.35 -74.26
N VAL A 243 6.43 -36.90 -74.38
CA VAL A 243 5.50 -37.45 -75.38
C VAL A 243 5.50 -36.60 -76.64
N ARG A 244 5.58 -37.26 -77.79
CA ARG A 244 5.54 -36.70 -79.14
C ARG A 244 4.24 -37.11 -79.81
N GLY A 245 3.46 -36.15 -80.28
CA GLY A 245 2.33 -36.41 -81.17
C GLY A 245 2.69 -36.11 -82.62
N ILE A 246 2.13 -36.89 -83.54
CA ILE A 246 2.25 -36.67 -84.99
C ILE A 246 1.02 -35.90 -85.49
N ALA A 247 1.24 -34.85 -86.28
CA ALA A 247 0.16 -34.10 -86.90
C ALA A 247 -0.65 -34.98 -87.88
N ALA A 248 -1.98 -34.94 -87.76
CA ALA A 248 -2.90 -35.65 -88.63
C ALA A 248 -4.17 -34.80 -88.87
N PRO A 249 -4.82 -34.91 -90.06
CA PRO A 249 -6.00 -34.11 -90.40
C PRO A 249 -7.19 -34.30 -89.44
N THR A 250 -7.20 -35.39 -88.67
CA THR A 250 -8.10 -35.59 -87.53
C THR A 250 -7.36 -35.42 -86.21
N THR A 251 -7.83 -34.53 -85.33
CA THR A 251 -7.26 -34.36 -83.99
C THR A 251 -7.43 -35.63 -83.15
N GLN A 252 -6.32 -36.23 -82.72
CA GLN A 252 -6.29 -37.39 -81.84
C GLN A 252 -5.72 -36.99 -80.47
N PRO A 253 -6.54 -36.86 -79.42
CA PRO A 253 -6.06 -36.45 -78.12
C PRO A 253 -5.42 -37.62 -77.35
N LEU A 254 -4.40 -37.31 -76.56
CA LEU A 254 -3.87 -38.21 -75.54
C LEU A 254 -4.52 -37.85 -74.20
N ASN A 255 -5.47 -38.68 -73.75
CA ASN A 255 -6.13 -38.48 -72.45
C ASN A 255 -5.18 -38.96 -71.35
N LEU A 256 -4.78 -38.05 -70.47
CA LEU A 256 -3.80 -38.30 -69.42
C LEU A 256 -4.45 -38.85 -68.15
N THR A 257 -5.57 -38.25 -67.76
CA THR A 257 -6.34 -38.65 -66.58
C THR A 257 -7.75 -38.09 -66.66
N GLU A 258 -8.60 -38.54 -65.75
CA GLU A 258 -9.93 -38.00 -65.54
C GLU A 258 -10.12 -37.69 -64.05
N LEU A 259 -10.75 -36.55 -63.77
CA LEU A 259 -10.93 -36.04 -62.41
C LEU A 259 -12.37 -35.58 -62.18
N PRO A 260 -12.93 -35.78 -60.98
CA PRO A 260 -14.19 -35.13 -60.60
C PRO A 260 -13.97 -33.61 -60.48
N VAL A 261 -14.96 -32.82 -60.90
CA VAL A 261 -14.94 -31.35 -60.80
C VAL A 261 -16.32 -30.85 -60.43
N SER A 262 -16.41 -29.66 -59.85
CA SER A 262 -17.66 -28.95 -59.61
C SER A 262 -17.79 -27.72 -60.53
N PRO A 263 -19.02 -27.26 -60.82
CA PRO A 263 -19.22 -26.01 -61.53
C PRO A 263 -18.51 -24.84 -60.83
N GLY A 264 -17.70 -24.09 -61.58
CA GLY A 264 -16.97 -22.95 -61.05
C GLY A 264 -15.55 -23.24 -60.55
N ASP A 265 -15.15 -24.51 -60.41
CA ASP A 265 -13.79 -24.90 -60.07
C ASP A 265 -12.79 -24.28 -61.05
N ARG A 266 -11.67 -23.78 -60.53
CA ARG A 266 -10.61 -23.13 -61.33
C ARG A 266 -9.34 -23.96 -61.28
N PHE A 267 -8.68 -24.07 -62.42
CA PHE A 267 -7.46 -24.84 -62.58
C PHE A 267 -6.39 -24.03 -63.30
N PHE A 268 -5.13 -24.20 -62.90
CA PHE A 268 -3.95 -23.73 -63.61
C PHE A 268 -3.40 -24.88 -64.43
N LEU A 269 -3.22 -24.66 -65.73
CA LEU A 269 -2.61 -25.58 -66.68
C LEU A 269 -1.26 -25.04 -67.12
N ALA A 270 -0.23 -25.88 -67.22
CA ALA A 270 1.04 -25.53 -67.84
C ALA A 270 1.72 -26.75 -68.48
N ALA A 271 2.52 -26.52 -69.51
CA ALA A 271 3.27 -27.56 -70.24
C ALA A 271 4.50 -26.97 -70.93
N ASP A 272 5.59 -27.73 -70.99
CA ASP A 272 6.71 -27.44 -71.88
C ASP A 272 6.40 -28.03 -73.26
N ILE A 273 6.48 -27.21 -74.30
CA ILE A 273 6.09 -27.61 -75.65
C ILE A 273 7.17 -27.18 -76.65
N ARG A 274 7.52 -28.06 -77.59
CA ARG A 274 8.28 -27.73 -78.81
C ARG A 274 7.66 -28.40 -80.04
N ALA A 275 7.98 -27.89 -81.22
CA ALA A 275 7.50 -28.47 -82.48
C ALA A 275 8.64 -28.69 -83.48
N SER A 276 8.49 -29.66 -84.37
CA SER A 276 9.47 -29.93 -85.43
C SER A 276 9.53 -28.80 -86.47
N SER A 277 10.59 -28.75 -87.28
CA SER A 277 10.79 -27.70 -88.28
C SER A 277 9.76 -27.69 -89.40
N ASP A 278 9.11 -28.83 -89.65
CA ASP A 278 8.05 -29.05 -90.63
C ASP A 278 6.63 -28.95 -90.01
N TRP A 279 6.52 -28.45 -88.77
CA TRP A 279 5.25 -28.27 -88.08
C TRP A 279 4.30 -27.34 -88.85
N VAL A 280 3.11 -27.86 -89.17
CA VAL A 280 2.00 -27.12 -89.79
C VAL A 280 0.72 -27.46 -89.02
N GLY A 281 0.23 -26.54 -88.19
CA GLY A 281 -1.03 -26.67 -87.46
C GLY A 281 -1.43 -25.40 -86.69
N ASP A 282 -2.69 -25.32 -86.24
CA ASP A 282 -3.20 -24.13 -85.51
C ASP A 282 -2.61 -24.03 -84.10
N SER A 283 -2.61 -25.13 -83.33
CA SER A 283 -2.08 -25.11 -81.97
C SER A 283 -1.77 -26.49 -81.40
N ALA A 284 -0.75 -26.51 -80.54
CA ALA A 284 -0.53 -27.51 -79.53
C ALA A 284 -1.40 -27.17 -78.31
N ARG A 285 -2.21 -28.10 -77.80
CA ARG A 285 -3.15 -27.83 -76.71
C ARG A 285 -2.94 -28.80 -75.55
N PHE A 286 -2.92 -28.23 -74.35
CA PHE A 286 -3.16 -28.95 -73.12
C PHE A 286 -4.51 -28.46 -72.57
N TYR A 287 -5.46 -29.35 -72.32
CA TYR A 287 -6.82 -28.92 -72.00
C TYR A 287 -7.51 -29.81 -70.97
N MET A 288 -8.54 -29.25 -70.35
CA MET A 288 -9.55 -29.98 -69.59
C MET A 288 -10.86 -29.96 -70.37
N ARG A 289 -11.37 -31.14 -70.72
CA ARG A 289 -12.67 -31.32 -71.38
C ARG A 289 -13.72 -31.56 -70.32
N TRP A 290 -14.64 -30.61 -70.17
CA TRP A 290 -15.69 -30.66 -69.16
C TRP A 290 -16.83 -31.56 -69.62
N LEU A 291 -17.24 -32.48 -68.75
CA LEU A 291 -18.32 -33.43 -68.98
C LEU A 291 -19.43 -33.23 -67.96
N ASP A 292 -20.68 -33.39 -68.41
CA ASP A 292 -21.83 -33.51 -67.51
C ASP A 292 -21.94 -34.92 -66.91
N ALA A 293 -22.97 -35.13 -66.06
CA ALA A 293 -23.19 -36.40 -65.38
C ALA A 293 -23.54 -37.56 -66.34
N ALA A 294 -24.04 -37.26 -67.54
CA ALA A 294 -24.33 -38.25 -68.57
C ALA A 294 -23.10 -38.55 -69.46
N GLY A 295 -21.99 -37.83 -69.26
CA GLY A 295 -20.77 -37.96 -70.07
C GLY A 295 -20.78 -37.13 -71.36
N ALA A 296 -21.73 -36.21 -71.53
CA ALA A 296 -21.74 -35.30 -72.68
C ALA A 296 -20.73 -34.17 -72.48
N VAL A 297 -20.07 -33.76 -73.57
CA VAL A 297 -19.07 -32.68 -73.56
C VAL A 297 -19.76 -31.32 -73.48
N LEU A 298 -19.46 -30.55 -72.43
CA LEU A 298 -20.01 -29.21 -72.22
C LEU A 298 -19.16 -28.14 -72.91
N SER A 299 -17.87 -28.08 -72.60
CA SER A 299 -16.90 -27.18 -73.22
C SER A 299 -15.47 -27.60 -72.90
N TYR A 300 -14.48 -26.76 -73.23
CA TYR A 300 -13.06 -27.02 -73.01
C TYR A 300 -12.38 -25.84 -72.32
N GLY A 301 -11.63 -26.12 -71.27
CA GLY A 301 -10.64 -25.21 -70.70
C GLY A 301 -9.29 -25.46 -71.36
N ILE A 302 -8.80 -24.52 -72.17
CA ILE A 302 -7.67 -24.77 -73.08
C ILE A 302 -6.47 -23.87 -72.72
N LEU A 303 -5.32 -24.49 -72.50
CA LEU A 303 -4.02 -23.87 -72.76
C LEU A 303 -3.73 -24.01 -74.26
N LYS A 304 -3.72 -22.88 -74.98
CA LYS A 304 -3.42 -22.82 -76.42
C LYS A 304 -1.95 -22.40 -76.60
N ALA A 305 -1.14 -23.27 -77.18
CA ALA A 305 0.24 -22.97 -77.54
C ALA A 305 0.44 -22.97 -79.06
N THR A 306 1.13 -21.96 -79.57
CA THR A 306 1.58 -21.85 -80.97
C THR A 306 3.11 -21.87 -81.02
N PRO A 307 3.74 -23.05 -80.86
CA PRO A 307 5.19 -23.16 -80.87
C PRO A 307 5.76 -22.79 -82.24
N THR A 308 6.88 -22.06 -82.24
CA THR A 308 7.65 -21.78 -83.46
C THR A 308 8.16 -23.09 -84.05
N ALA A 309 7.95 -23.33 -85.35
CA ALA A 309 8.46 -24.52 -86.03
C ALA A 309 10.00 -24.60 -85.90
N GLY A 310 10.51 -25.72 -85.36
CA GLY A 310 11.93 -25.90 -85.08
C GLY A 310 12.47 -25.10 -83.88
N GLY A 311 11.61 -24.44 -83.11
CA GLY A 311 11.98 -23.67 -81.92
C GLY A 311 12.36 -24.53 -80.71
N PRO A 312 12.99 -23.93 -79.68
CA PRO A 312 13.32 -24.62 -78.43
C PRO A 312 12.06 -24.94 -77.60
N TRP A 313 12.22 -25.80 -76.59
CA TRP A 313 11.20 -26.02 -75.55
C TRP A 313 10.78 -24.70 -74.91
N THR A 314 9.47 -24.44 -74.88
CA THR A 314 8.88 -23.24 -74.30
C THR A 314 7.78 -23.62 -73.32
N ARG A 315 7.77 -23.03 -72.11
CA ARG A 315 6.69 -23.20 -71.13
C ARG A 315 5.49 -22.37 -71.56
N TYR A 316 4.34 -23.00 -71.69
CA TYR A 316 3.05 -22.32 -71.84
C TYR A 316 2.22 -22.54 -70.58
N SER A 317 1.33 -21.59 -70.26
CA SER A 317 0.39 -21.72 -69.15
C SER A 317 -0.94 -21.02 -69.42
N ALA A 318 -1.99 -21.47 -68.75
CA ALA A 318 -3.32 -20.87 -68.77
C ALA A 318 -4.08 -21.16 -67.46
N GLN A 319 -5.05 -20.32 -67.11
CA GLN A 319 -6.05 -20.66 -66.10
C GLN A 319 -7.39 -20.96 -66.79
N VAL A 320 -8.07 -21.99 -66.32
CA VAL A 320 -9.32 -22.50 -66.89
C VAL A 320 -10.36 -22.70 -65.80
N GLN A 321 -11.64 -22.58 -66.14
CA GLN A 321 -12.73 -22.71 -65.17
C GLN A 321 -13.78 -23.70 -65.69
N ALA A 322 -14.27 -24.55 -64.79
CA ALA A 322 -15.34 -25.50 -65.07
C ALA A 322 -16.69 -24.75 -65.29
N PRO A 323 -17.41 -25.00 -66.39
CA PRO A 323 -18.70 -24.37 -66.68
C PRO A 323 -19.82 -24.91 -65.78
N ALA A 324 -21.00 -24.27 -65.84
CA ALA A 324 -22.20 -24.78 -65.20
C ALA A 324 -22.51 -26.22 -65.65
N GLY A 325 -22.85 -27.10 -64.72
CA GLY A 325 -23.20 -28.50 -64.98
C GLY A 325 -22.02 -29.47 -65.15
N ALA A 326 -20.77 -29.00 -65.11
CA ALA A 326 -19.60 -29.87 -65.16
C ALA A 326 -19.47 -30.70 -63.87
N VAL A 327 -19.34 -32.02 -64.00
CA VAL A 327 -19.11 -32.93 -62.87
C VAL A 327 -17.82 -33.74 -63.01
N ARG A 328 -17.31 -33.86 -64.24
CA ARG A 328 -16.07 -34.59 -64.57
C ARG A 328 -15.24 -33.79 -65.59
N ALA A 329 -13.93 -33.93 -65.54
CA ALA A 329 -13.01 -33.33 -66.48
C ALA A 329 -12.00 -34.37 -66.99
N ILE A 330 -11.88 -34.48 -68.32
CA ILE A 330 -10.78 -35.25 -68.93
C ILE A 330 -9.62 -34.30 -69.22
N VAL A 331 -8.48 -34.60 -68.63
CA VAL A 331 -7.23 -33.85 -68.80
C VAL A 331 -6.45 -34.47 -69.96
N ALA A 332 -6.14 -33.70 -71.00
CA ALA A 332 -5.60 -34.26 -72.24
C ALA A 332 -4.69 -33.32 -73.01
N LEU A 333 -3.83 -33.91 -73.85
CA LEU A 333 -3.01 -33.23 -74.83
C LEU A 333 -3.60 -33.42 -76.23
N SER A 334 -3.44 -32.44 -77.11
CA SER A 334 -3.83 -32.61 -78.51
C SER A 334 -3.05 -31.73 -79.47
N ILE A 335 -2.97 -32.21 -80.70
CA ILE A 335 -2.48 -31.46 -81.85
C ILE A 335 -3.70 -31.00 -82.64
N TYR A 336 -4.02 -29.71 -82.56
CA TYR A 336 -5.25 -29.16 -83.14
C TYR A 336 -5.00 -28.66 -84.57
N LEU A 337 -5.78 -29.22 -85.51
CA LEU A 337 -5.69 -28.93 -86.95
C LEU A 337 -4.26 -29.03 -87.52
N GLY A 338 -3.48 -30.01 -87.05
CA GLY A 338 -2.14 -30.28 -87.58
C GLY A 338 -2.20 -31.05 -88.91
N THR A 339 -1.54 -30.57 -89.95
CA THR A 339 -1.42 -31.26 -91.25
C THR A 339 0.00 -31.69 -91.59
N GLY A 340 1.01 -31.33 -90.78
CA GLY A 340 2.41 -31.74 -90.97
C GLY A 340 3.27 -31.56 -89.71
N GLY A 341 4.35 -32.35 -89.59
CA GLY A 341 5.29 -32.33 -88.47
C GLY A 341 4.81 -32.97 -87.17
N THR A 342 5.54 -32.72 -86.07
CA THR A 342 5.32 -33.30 -84.74
C THR A 342 5.37 -32.24 -83.65
N VAL A 343 4.66 -32.46 -82.54
CA VAL A 343 4.71 -31.63 -81.33
C VAL A 343 5.09 -32.49 -80.14
N ASP A 344 6.06 -32.03 -79.36
CA ASP A 344 6.52 -32.68 -78.13
C ASP A 344 5.97 -31.93 -76.91
N TYR A 345 5.52 -32.67 -75.89
CA TYR A 345 5.04 -32.16 -74.61
C TYR A 345 5.83 -32.79 -73.46
N ASP A 346 6.16 -31.96 -72.47
CA ASP A 346 6.87 -32.39 -71.27
C ASP A 346 6.49 -31.53 -70.05
N ASN A 347 6.80 -32.01 -68.84
CA ASN A 347 6.58 -31.33 -67.57
C ASN A 347 5.14 -30.78 -67.40
N VAL A 348 4.11 -31.54 -67.79
CA VAL A 348 2.72 -31.07 -67.79
C VAL A 348 2.18 -30.90 -66.37
N GLU A 349 1.37 -29.88 -66.16
CA GLU A 349 0.96 -29.44 -64.83
C GLU A 349 -0.48 -28.97 -64.80
N ALA A 350 -1.32 -29.65 -64.03
CA ALA A 350 -2.66 -29.19 -63.69
C ALA A 350 -2.75 -29.02 -62.16
N ARG A 351 -3.18 -27.85 -61.67
CA ARG A 351 -3.40 -27.60 -60.23
C ARG A 351 -4.71 -26.86 -60.00
N THR A 352 -5.33 -27.06 -58.84
CA THR A 352 -6.48 -26.25 -58.40
C THR A 352 -6.05 -24.81 -58.07
N VAL A 353 -6.88 -23.82 -58.39
CA VAL A 353 -6.68 -22.41 -58.03
C VAL A 353 -7.71 -22.03 -56.95
N VAL A 354 -7.24 -21.58 -55.78
CA VAL A 354 -8.11 -21.06 -54.72
C VAL A 354 -8.65 -19.69 -55.15
N ALA A 355 -9.96 -19.58 -55.37
CA ALA A 355 -10.61 -18.32 -55.71
C ALA A 355 -10.81 -17.43 -54.47
N ALA A 356 -10.91 -16.11 -54.68
CA ALA A 356 -11.31 -15.19 -53.62
C ALA A 356 -12.68 -15.61 -53.06
N GLY A 357 -12.78 -15.81 -51.74
CA GLY A 357 -13.98 -16.30 -51.05
C GLY A 357 -13.96 -17.78 -50.65
N MET A 358 -12.95 -18.56 -51.08
CA MET A 358 -12.73 -19.94 -50.60
C MET A 358 -11.96 -19.99 -49.27
N VAL A 359 -11.53 -18.84 -48.75
CA VAL A 359 -10.98 -18.70 -47.41
C VAL A 359 -12.13 -18.21 -46.53
N LEU A 360 -12.52 -19.03 -45.55
CA LEU A 360 -13.55 -18.66 -44.58
C LEU A 360 -13.03 -17.49 -43.74
N ALA A 361 -13.91 -16.58 -43.33
CA ALA A 361 -13.53 -15.55 -42.38
C ALA A 361 -12.89 -16.21 -41.13
N GLU A 362 -11.76 -15.66 -40.68
CA GLU A 362 -11.02 -16.11 -39.49
C GLU A 362 -10.36 -17.50 -39.59
N SER A 363 -10.42 -18.18 -40.73
CA SER A 363 -9.79 -19.51 -40.86
C SER A 363 -8.27 -19.51 -41.04
N ILE A 364 -7.63 -18.33 -41.05
CA ILE A 364 -6.18 -18.18 -41.11
C ILE A 364 -5.69 -17.83 -39.70
N GLY A 365 -5.16 -18.83 -39.00
CA GLY A 365 -4.54 -18.70 -37.69
C GLY A 365 -3.01 -18.59 -37.79
N THR A 366 -2.35 -18.76 -36.64
CA THR A 366 -0.88 -18.74 -36.57
C THR A 366 -0.23 -19.93 -37.29
N PRO A 367 -0.78 -21.17 -37.30
CA PRO A 367 -0.14 -22.29 -38.01
C PRO A 367 -0.10 -22.09 -39.53
N GLU A 368 -1.08 -21.38 -40.09
CA GLU A 368 -1.17 -21.08 -41.53
C GLU A 368 -0.23 -19.93 -41.95
N LEU A 369 0.41 -19.24 -40.99
CA LEU A 369 1.33 -18.13 -41.23
C LEU A 369 2.76 -18.52 -40.85
N ALA A 370 3.58 -18.83 -41.85
CA ALA A 370 5.01 -19.02 -41.65
C ALA A 370 5.68 -17.76 -41.09
N ALA A 371 6.80 -17.92 -40.37
CA ALA A 371 7.59 -16.79 -39.88
C ALA A 371 8.01 -15.87 -41.05
N GLY A 372 7.72 -14.57 -40.93
CA GLY A 372 7.96 -13.59 -41.99
C GLY A 372 6.97 -13.63 -43.17
N ALA A 373 5.89 -14.42 -43.07
CA ALA A 373 4.84 -14.45 -44.09
C ALA A 373 4.15 -13.09 -44.28
N VAL A 374 4.03 -12.28 -43.22
CA VAL A 374 3.53 -10.90 -43.27
C VAL A 374 4.69 -9.94 -43.01
N THR A 375 5.16 -9.28 -44.07
CA THR A 375 6.16 -8.21 -44.01
C THR A 375 5.47 -6.86 -44.12
N ALA A 376 6.15 -5.77 -43.74
CA ALA A 376 5.60 -4.41 -43.87
C ALA A 376 5.09 -4.10 -45.30
N THR A 377 5.75 -4.61 -46.33
CA THR A 377 5.36 -4.46 -47.75
C THR A 377 4.05 -5.17 -48.12
N LYS A 378 3.65 -6.18 -47.34
CA LYS A 378 2.41 -6.95 -47.53
C LYS A 378 1.23 -6.34 -46.77
N VAL A 379 1.47 -5.32 -45.93
CA VAL A 379 0.43 -4.58 -45.20
C VAL A 379 0.14 -3.29 -45.95
N ALA A 380 -1.11 -3.10 -46.37
CA ALA A 380 -1.51 -1.86 -47.02
C ALA A 380 -1.38 -0.67 -46.06
N ALA A 381 -1.02 0.49 -46.58
CA ALA A 381 -0.87 1.68 -45.75
C ALA A 381 -2.20 2.03 -45.06
N LYS A 382 -2.13 2.40 -43.77
CA LYS A 382 -3.26 2.84 -42.92
C LYS A 382 -4.32 1.78 -42.58
N THR A 383 -4.04 0.49 -42.79
CA THR A 383 -5.00 -0.56 -42.40
C THR A 383 -4.89 -0.99 -40.93
N LEU A 384 -3.77 -0.70 -40.26
CA LEU A 384 -3.62 -0.92 -38.81
C LEU A 384 -4.10 0.33 -38.06
N THR A 385 -5.13 0.17 -37.22
CA THR A 385 -5.66 1.20 -36.32
C THR A 385 -5.23 0.91 -34.88
N ALA A 386 -5.59 1.81 -33.95
CA ALA A 386 -5.29 1.62 -32.53
C ALA A 386 -5.93 0.34 -31.94
N LYS A 387 -7.01 -0.18 -32.54
CA LYS A 387 -7.68 -1.41 -32.08
C LYS A 387 -6.80 -2.65 -32.27
N GLU A 388 -5.99 -2.67 -33.34
CA GLU A 388 -5.12 -3.80 -33.67
C GLU A 388 -3.79 -3.76 -32.90
N VAL A 389 -3.53 -2.70 -32.14
CA VAL A 389 -2.31 -2.54 -31.32
C VAL A 389 -2.62 -2.85 -29.86
N LYS A 390 -2.01 -3.90 -29.32
CA LYS A 390 -2.13 -4.25 -27.91
C LYS A 390 -1.50 -3.16 -27.05
N ALA A 391 -2.14 -2.81 -25.93
CA ALA A 391 -1.55 -1.90 -24.96
C ALA A 391 -0.16 -2.38 -24.52
N LEU A 392 0.83 -1.48 -24.51
CA LEU A 392 2.24 -1.73 -24.15
C LEU A 392 3.05 -2.61 -25.11
N SER A 393 2.52 -2.99 -26.29
CA SER A 393 3.28 -3.82 -27.23
C SER A 393 4.30 -3.06 -28.07
N LEU A 394 4.27 -1.72 -28.05
CA LEU A 394 5.28 -0.88 -28.68
C LEU A 394 6.19 -0.34 -27.58
N THR A 395 7.43 -0.84 -27.52
CA THR A 395 8.45 -0.32 -26.61
C THR A 395 9.30 0.75 -27.32
N GLY A 396 10.27 1.34 -26.61
CA GLY A 396 11.12 2.37 -27.19
C GLY A 396 11.92 1.89 -28.40
N ASP A 397 12.29 0.60 -28.45
CA ASP A 397 13.11 0.02 -29.52
C ASP A 397 12.33 -0.16 -30.83
N GLU A 398 11.00 -0.34 -30.77
CA GLU A 398 10.13 -0.44 -31.94
C GLU A 398 9.74 0.93 -32.51
N ILE A 399 10.11 2.03 -31.85
CA ILE A 399 9.81 3.40 -32.29
C ILE A 399 11.11 4.04 -32.79
N ALA A 400 11.27 4.12 -34.11
CA ALA A 400 12.40 4.79 -34.71
C ALA A 400 12.48 6.27 -34.28
N THR A 401 13.69 6.79 -34.12
CA THR A 401 13.94 8.20 -33.80
C THR A 401 13.22 9.13 -34.78
N ASN A 402 12.63 10.22 -34.28
CA ASN A 402 11.82 11.20 -35.03
C ASN A 402 10.48 10.69 -35.59
N THR A 403 10.03 9.48 -35.22
CA THR A 403 8.67 9.01 -35.57
C THR A 403 7.60 9.84 -34.87
N LEU A 404 7.81 10.21 -33.61
CA LEU A 404 6.93 11.08 -32.85
C LEU A 404 7.57 12.46 -32.71
N VAL A 405 7.08 13.45 -33.47
CA VAL A 405 7.48 14.86 -33.40
C VAL A 405 6.32 15.72 -32.93
N ALA A 406 6.58 16.99 -32.59
CA ALA A 406 5.59 17.90 -32.03
C ALA A 406 4.27 17.98 -32.81
N ARG A 407 4.30 17.96 -34.16
CA ARG A 407 3.07 17.95 -34.99
C ARG A 407 2.21 16.69 -34.84
N HIS A 408 2.78 15.57 -34.36
CA HIS A 408 2.07 14.32 -34.09
C HIS A 408 1.40 14.33 -32.71
N ILE A 409 1.65 15.36 -31.89
CA ILE A 409 1.16 15.49 -30.52
C ILE A 409 0.23 16.69 -30.47
N ALA A 410 -1.07 16.45 -30.26
CA ALA A 410 -2.02 17.54 -30.07
C ALA A 410 -1.70 18.33 -28.79
N ALA A 411 -1.88 19.65 -28.84
CA ALA A 411 -1.63 20.53 -27.70
C ALA A 411 -2.44 20.07 -26.46
N GLY A 412 -1.77 19.93 -25.32
CA GLY A 412 -2.39 19.52 -24.05
C GLY A 412 -2.45 18.01 -23.79
N GLN A 413 -2.10 17.14 -24.76
CA GLN A 413 -2.07 15.68 -24.54
C GLN A 413 -0.92 15.23 -23.63
N LEU A 414 0.24 15.86 -23.79
CA LEU A 414 1.37 15.70 -22.86
C LEU A 414 1.44 16.93 -21.97
N ASN A 415 1.17 16.75 -20.67
CA ASN A 415 1.36 17.76 -19.64
C ASN A 415 2.54 17.35 -18.74
N ALA A 416 2.91 18.21 -17.78
CA ALA A 416 4.03 17.93 -16.87
C ALA A 416 3.85 16.67 -15.99
N THR A 417 2.63 16.14 -15.84
CA THR A 417 2.42 14.87 -15.12
C THR A 417 2.66 13.65 -16.02
N HIS A 418 2.62 13.82 -17.34
CA HIS A 418 2.91 12.78 -18.34
C HIS A 418 4.37 12.79 -18.79
N LEU A 419 5.14 13.81 -18.40
CA LEU A 419 6.56 13.93 -18.68
C LEU A 419 7.31 13.92 -17.35
N ALA A 420 8.08 12.86 -17.09
CA ALA A 420 9.00 12.86 -15.95
C ALA A 420 10.16 13.84 -16.20
N ILE A 421 9.91 15.15 -16.06
CA ILE A 421 10.96 16.18 -16.07
C ILE A 421 11.29 16.51 -14.62
N GLY A 422 12.28 15.79 -14.08
CA GLY A 422 12.83 15.99 -12.75
C GLY A 422 11.91 15.50 -11.62
N VAL A 423 12.44 14.61 -10.79
CA VAL A 423 11.80 14.25 -9.52
C VAL A 423 11.53 15.53 -8.72
N ASP A 424 10.28 15.71 -8.29
CA ASP A 424 9.82 16.79 -7.39
C ASP A 424 9.87 18.23 -7.95
N GLY A 425 9.74 18.40 -9.27
CA GLY A 425 9.68 19.72 -9.91
C GLY A 425 11.04 20.43 -10.03
N ASN A 426 12.14 19.68 -9.88
CA ASN A 426 13.48 20.17 -10.20
C ASN A 426 13.70 20.26 -11.72
N LEU A 427 14.20 21.39 -12.20
CA LEU A 427 14.54 21.58 -13.62
C LEU A 427 15.94 21.04 -13.99
N VAL A 428 16.74 20.65 -13.01
CA VAL A 428 18.04 19.98 -13.25
C VAL A 428 17.79 18.47 -13.38
N ALA A 429 18.07 17.92 -14.57
CA ALA A 429 18.12 16.48 -14.76
C ALA A 429 19.44 15.93 -14.19
N ASP A 430 19.38 14.78 -13.52
CA ASP A 430 20.51 14.13 -12.82
C ASP A 430 21.18 15.04 -11.77
N PRO A 431 20.41 15.49 -10.74
CA PRO A 431 20.88 16.49 -9.78
C PRO A 431 22.00 16.00 -8.85
N SER A 432 22.12 14.69 -8.62
CA SER A 432 23.22 14.07 -7.85
C SER A 432 24.44 13.71 -8.71
N PHE A 433 24.41 13.99 -10.01
CA PHE A 433 25.53 13.80 -10.93
C PHE A 433 26.05 12.36 -11.10
N GLU A 434 25.17 11.36 -10.98
CA GLU A 434 25.57 9.94 -10.96
C GLU A 434 25.39 9.24 -12.32
N GLY A 435 24.49 9.77 -13.14
CA GLY A 435 23.98 9.13 -14.35
C GLY A 435 24.67 9.52 -15.67
N PRO A 436 24.22 8.92 -16.79
CA PRO A 436 24.81 9.15 -18.12
C PRO A 436 24.60 10.59 -18.62
N ILE A 437 23.56 11.29 -18.12
CA ILE A 437 23.31 12.70 -18.45
C ILE A 437 24.49 13.57 -18.00
N THR A 438 25.01 13.34 -16.80
CA THR A 438 26.18 14.06 -16.29
C THR A 438 27.42 13.76 -17.12
N VAL A 439 27.67 12.48 -17.43
CA VAL A 439 28.81 12.07 -18.27
C VAL A 439 28.81 12.81 -19.62
N GLY A 440 27.64 12.98 -20.24
CA GLY A 440 27.50 13.72 -21.49
C GLY A 440 27.66 15.25 -21.40
N ARG A 441 27.59 15.83 -20.19
CA ARG A 441 27.74 17.28 -19.96
C ARG A 441 29.18 17.69 -19.64
N VAL A 442 29.99 16.77 -19.11
CA VAL A 442 31.37 17.02 -18.69
C VAL A 442 32.21 17.58 -19.84
N LYS A 443 33.00 18.62 -19.54
CA LYS A 443 33.95 19.27 -20.46
C LYS A 443 35.38 19.07 -19.95
N THR A 444 36.39 19.54 -20.68
CA THR A 444 37.82 19.35 -20.36
C THR A 444 38.19 19.69 -18.91
N ASP A 445 37.64 20.76 -18.34
CA ASP A 445 37.97 21.22 -16.97
C ASP A 445 37.07 20.60 -15.88
N TRP A 446 36.11 19.76 -16.27
CA TRP A 446 35.13 19.15 -15.37
C TRP A 446 35.37 17.64 -15.29
N THR A 447 35.14 17.04 -14.12
CA THR A 447 35.29 15.60 -13.90
C THR A 447 34.23 15.09 -12.95
N VAL A 448 33.80 13.84 -13.11
CA VAL A 448 32.94 13.16 -12.13
C VAL A 448 33.85 12.44 -11.13
N VAL A 449 33.65 12.72 -9.85
CA VAL A 449 34.47 12.21 -8.74
C VAL A 449 33.61 11.45 -7.72
N ALA A 450 34.24 10.71 -6.82
CA ALA A 450 33.58 10.01 -5.71
C ALA A 450 34.40 10.17 -4.40
N PRO A 451 33.75 10.21 -3.22
CA PRO A 451 32.29 10.21 -3.02
C PRO A 451 31.66 11.59 -3.25
N GLY A 452 30.33 11.64 -3.41
CA GLY A 452 29.56 12.87 -3.25
C GLY A 452 29.36 13.22 -1.78
N ARG A 453 28.46 14.18 -1.49
CA ARG A 453 28.13 14.54 -0.10
C ARG A 453 27.35 13.41 0.56
N ASP A 454 26.24 13.05 -0.07
CA ASP A 454 25.30 12.01 0.35
C ASP A 454 24.95 11.06 -0.82
N SER A 455 25.67 11.18 -1.94
CA SER A 455 25.52 10.42 -3.19
C SER A 455 26.81 9.66 -3.52
N ALA A 456 26.75 8.72 -4.47
CA ALA A 456 27.93 7.93 -4.85
C ALA A 456 28.96 8.74 -5.64
N LYS A 457 28.54 9.80 -6.33
CA LYS A 457 29.38 10.63 -7.19
C LYS A 457 29.03 12.11 -7.06
N ALA A 458 29.98 12.97 -7.38
CA ALA A 458 29.79 14.41 -7.48
C ALA A 458 30.53 14.96 -8.70
N LEU A 459 30.29 16.22 -9.01
CA LEU A 459 30.88 16.89 -10.16
C LEU A 459 31.93 17.90 -9.72
N ARG A 460 33.19 17.72 -10.13
CA ARG A 460 34.31 18.60 -9.79
C ARG A 460 34.73 19.44 -10.99
N VAL A 461 35.15 20.68 -10.74
CA VAL A 461 35.88 21.51 -11.70
C VAL A 461 37.29 21.77 -11.20
N ASP A 462 38.27 21.59 -12.09
CA ASP A 462 39.69 21.83 -11.83
C ASP A 462 40.05 23.24 -12.34
N CYS A 463 40.25 24.17 -11.42
CA CYS A 463 40.56 25.56 -11.74
C CYS A 463 42.07 25.67 -12.01
N THR A 464 42.50 25.71 -13.28
CA THR A 464 43.92 25.63 -13.66
C THR A 464 44.43 26.81 -14.50
N ALA A 465 43.61 27.85 -14.66
CA ALA A 465 43.91 28.98 -15.52
C ALA A 465 45.03 29.87 -14.96
N THR A 466 45.98 30.26 -15.83
CA THR A 466 47.12 31.14 -15.52
C THR A 466 46.68 32.55 -15.05
N ALA A 467 45.44 32.94 -15.34
CA ALA A 467 44.74 34.11 -14.81
C ALA A 467 43.33 33.70 -14.36
N SER A 468 42.74 34.40 -13.40
CA SER A 468 41.38 34.13 -12.89
C SER A 468 40.36 33.97 -14.02
N ALA A 469 39.67 32.82 -14.04
CA ALA A 469 38.69 32.46 -15.08
C ALA A 469 37.33 32.09 -14.48
N ASN A 470 36.29 32.17 -15.31
CA ASN A 470 34.93 31.81 -14.93
C ASN A 470 34.57 30.42 -15.45
N TYR A 471 34.54 29.45 -14.55
CA TYR A 471 34.11 28.10 -14.87
C TYR A 471 32.60 28.00 -14.66
N ASN A 472 31.90 27.62 -15.71
CA ASN A 472 30.46 27.37 -15.66
C ASN A 472 30.09 26.14 -16.47
N LEU A 473 29.12 25.39 -15.96
CA LEU A 473 28.57 24.24 -16.64
C LEU A 473 27.06 24.34 -16.72
N GLN A 474 26.50 24.16 -17.92
CA GLN A 474 25.06 24.17 -18.13
C GLN A 474 24.45 22.83 -17.74
N LEU A 475 23.48 22.87 -16.84
CA LEU A 475 22.73 21.72 -16.34
C LEU A 475 21.40 21.52 -17.07
N GLY A 476 20.91 22.54 -17.78
CA GLY A 476 19.65 22.46 -18.51
C GLY A 476 19.18 23.83 -18.99
N SER A 477 18.02 23.83 -19.63
CA SER A 477 17.34 25.03 -20.10
C SER A 477 15.82 24.88 -19.97
N PHE A 478 15.11 25.98 -19.79
CA PHE A 478 13.66 25.99 -19.75
C PHE A 478 13.09 27.25 -20.41
N PRO A 479 11.85 27.21 -20.96
CA PRO A 479 11.17 28.41 -21.43
C PRO A 479 10.93 29.39 -20.29
N ALA A 480 11.25 30.66 -20.49
CA ALA A 480 11.11 31.72 -19.51
C ALA A 480 10.05 32.75 -19.94
N THR A 481 9.50 33.45 -18.96
CA THR A 481 8.64 34.62 -19.16
C THR A 481 9.14 35.77 -18.30
N ALA A 482 8.88 37.01 -18.69
CA ALA A 482 9.25 38.19 -17.89
C ALA A 482 8.66 38.11 -16.46
N GLY A 483 9.48 38.43 -15.46
CA GLY A 483 9.11 38.36 -14.04
C GLY A 483 9.16 36.97 -13.40
N GLN A 484 9.50 35.92 -14.16
CA GLN A 484 9.72 34.58 -13.62
C GLN A 484 10.82 34.60 -12.56
N LYS A 485 10.56 34.00 -11.38
CA LYS A 485 11.58 33.82 -10.33
C LYS A 485 11.95 32.34 -10.19
N VAL A 486 13.16 32.10 -9.69
CA VAL A 486 13.67 30.75 -9.44
C VAL A 486 14.26 30.63 -8.02
N TRP A 487 14.09 29.45 -7.44
CA TRP A 487 14.82 29.00 -6.26
C TRP A 487 15.94 28.07 -6.71
N LEU A 488 17.14 28.27 -6.16
CA LEU A 488 18.34 27.55 -6.53
C LEU A 488 18.96 26.94 -5.29
N SER A 489 19.52 25.73 -5.41
CA SER A 489 20.26 25.08 -4.34
C SER A 489 21.35 24.17 -4.89
N VAL A 490 22.51 24.14 -4.26
CA VAL A 490 23.60 23.21 -4.59
C VAL A 490 24.47 22.97 -3.37
N ASP A 491 24.96 21.75 -3.22
CA ASP A 491 26.00 21.44 -2.25
C ASP A 491 27.37 21.67 -2.87
N VAL A 492 28.27 22.33 -2.14
CA VAL A 492 29.59 22.73 -2.63
C VAL A 492 30.68 22.40 -1.62
N GLN A 493 31.83 21.93 -2.11
CA GLN A 493 33.07 21.75 -1.37
C GLN A 493 34.23 22.38 -2.16
N THR A 494 35.22 22.94 -1.48
CA THR A 494 36.40 23.56 -2.10
C THR A 494 37.69 22.94 -1.60
N SER A 495 38.73 22.80 -2.44
CA SER A 495 40.06 22.37 -1.98
C SER A 495 40.78 23.45 -1.16
N ALA A 496 41.78 23.04 -0.37
CA ALA A 496 42.55 23.93 0.52
C ALA A 496 43.30 25.04 -0.23
N ASP A 497 43.67 24.79 -1.48
CA ASP A 497 44.38 25.70 -2.38
C ASP A 497 43.44 26.47 -3.32
N TRP A 498 42.12 26.31 -3.20
CA TRP A 498 41.18 27.02 -4.08
C TRP A 498 41.31 28.53 -3.95
N ASN A 499 41.51 29.22 -5.07
CA ASN A 499 41.60 30.67 -5.15
C ASN A 499 40.60 31.21 -6.18
N GLY A 500 39.42 31.62 -5.70
CA GLY A 500 38.35 32.21 -6.48
C GLY A 500 37.49 33.19 -5.69
N SER A 501 36.58 33.90 -6.37
CA SER A 501 35.76 34.96 -5.75
C SER A 501 34.41 34.47 -5.22
N LYS A 502 33.73 33.58 -5.96
CA LYS A 502 32.43 33.03 -5.56
C LYS A 502 32.15 31.69 -6.23
N VAL A 503 31.35 30.86 -5.59
CA VAL A 503 30.84 29.60 -6.14
C VAL A 503 29.32 29.52 -5.94
N GLY A 504 28.63 28.74 -6.77
CA GLY A 504 27.19 28.51 -6.60
C GLY A 504 26.48 28.12 -7.88
N MET A 505 25.24 28.59 -8.00
CA MET A 505 24.36 28.33 -9.13
C MET A 505 23.71 29.61 -9.63
N TYR A 506 23.45 29.66 -10.94
CA TYR A 506 22.70 30.74 -11.55
C TYR A 506 21.86 30.28 -12.74
N VAL A 507 20.85 31.08 -13.05
CA VAL A 507 20.12 31.05 -14.33
C VAL A 507 20.57 32.25 -15.15
N ARG A 508 21.05 32.00 -16.37
CA ARG A 508 21.24 33.03 -17.39
C ARG A 508 19.94 33.20 -18.17
N TRP A 509 19.44 34.43 -18.26
CA TRP A 509 18.25 34.76 -19.04
C TRP A 509 18.66 35.23 -20.42
N ASP A 510 18.14 34.56 -21.44
CA ASP A 510 18.34 34.93 -22.84
C ASP A 510 16.99 35.32 -23.48
N ASP A 511 17.05 36.21 -24.48
CA ASP A 511 15.92 36.51 -25.35
C ASP A 511 15.65 35.38 -26.37
N ALA A 512 14.64 35.55 -27.22
CA ALA A 512 14.28 34.56 -28.24
C ALA A 512 15.38 34.34 -29.31
N THR A 513 16.37 35.23 -29.41
CA THR A 513 17.51 35.13 -30.34
C THR A 513 18.76 34.53 -29.69
N GLY A 514 18.72 34.27 -28.38
CA GLY A 514 19.85 33.76 -27.59
C GLY A 514 20.75 34.86 -27.00
N ALA A 515 20.36 36.13 -27.09
CA ALA A 515 21.12 37.23 -26.51
C ALA A 515 20.91 37.31 -24.99
N LEU A 516 22.00 37.52 -24.25
CA LEU A 516 21.98 37.64 -22.79
C LEU A 516 21.23 38.90 -22.34
N LEU A 517 20.27 38.72 -21.43
CA LEU A 517 19.51 39.79 -20.78
C LEU A 517 19.90 40.00 -19.32
N GLY A 518 20.35 38.96 -18.62
CA GLY A 518 20.72 39.06 -17.22
C GLY A 518 20.90 37.71 -16.53
N TYR A 519 21.06 37.75 -15.20
CA TYR A 519 21.33 36.58 -14.38
C TYR A 519 20.50 36.59 -13.08
N SER A 520 20.10 35.40 -12.64
CA SER A 520 19.53 35.16 -11.30
C SER A 520 20.39 34.13 -10.61
N SER A 521 21.02 34.46 -9.48
CA SER A 521 22.04 33.59 -8.87
C SER A 521 21.91 33.46 -7.36
N VAL A 522 22.35 32.31 -6.83
CA VAL A 522 22.69 32.10 -5.42
C VAL A 522 24.17 31.72 -5.37
N ASN A 523 24.96 32.52 -4.66
CA ASN A 523 26.41 32.33 -4.57
C ASN A 523 26.89 32.52 -3.13
N ALA A 524 28.00 31.88 -2.79
CA ALA A 524 28.75 32.12 -1.57
C ALA A 524 30.24 32.34 -1.89
N THR A 525 30.98 32.85 -0.92
CA THR A 525 32.45 32.92 -0.94
C THR A 525 32.98 32.01 0.16
N PRO A 526 33.13 30.70 -0.10
CA PRO A 526 33.69 29.77 0.88
C PRO A 526 35.12 30.12 1.23
N THR A 527 35.53 29.82 2.46
CA THR A 527 36.95 29.80 2.81
C THR A 527 37.63 28.63 2.06
N PRO A 528 38.86 28.80 1.54
CA PRO A 528 39.60 27.67 0.95
C PRO A 528 39.66 26.48 1.91
N GLY A 529 39.40 25.27 1.39
CA GLY A 529 39.31 24.04 2.19
C GLY A 529 38.00 23.83 2.93
N SER A 530 36.94 24.61 2.65
CA SER A 530 35.64 24.43 3.28
C SER A 530 35.07 23.02 3.04
N PRO A 531 34.50 22.36 4.07
CA PRO A 531 33.75 21.12 3.90
C PRO A 531 32.46 21.36 3.10
N TRP A 532 31.73 20.29 2.79
CA TRP A 532 30.42 20.37 2.13
C TRP A 532 29.49 21.38 2.82
N GLN A 533 29.03 22.35 2.05
CA GLN A 533 28.06 23.36 2.47
C GLN A 533 26.97 23.52 1.42
N THR A 534 25.74 23.75 1.86
CA THR A 534 24.62 24.00 0.97
C THR A 534 24.51 25.49 0.69
N ILE A 535 24.56 25.87 -0.59
CA ILE A 535 24.25 27.22 -1.06
C ILE A 535 22.82 27.17 -1.60
N SER A 536 21.89 27.81 -0.92
CA SER A 536 20.46 27.72 -1.25
C SER A 536 19.72 29.03 -1.01
N GLY A 537 18.76 29.35 -1.87
CA GLY A 537 17.92 30.53 -1.69
C GLY A 537 17.04 30.87 -2.89
N LEU A 538 16.11 31.79 -2.64
CA LEU A 538 15.39 32.49 -3.71
C LEU A 538 16.37 33.44 -4.41
N ALA A 539 16.54 33.30 -5.72
CA ALA A 539 17.40 34.22 -6.47
C ALA A 539 16.78 35.63 -6.44
N PRO A 540 17.57 36.68 -6.12
CA PRO A 540 17.03 38.01 -5.82
C PRO A 540 16.48 38.74 -7.04
N LEU A 541 16.99 38.43 -8.23
CA LEU A 541 16.57 39.02 -9.49
C LEU A 541 15.58 38.09 -10.20
N ALA A 542 14.50 38.66 -10.73
CA ALA A 542 13.55 37.96 -11.60
C ALA A 542 14.01 38.03 -13.06
N ALA A 543 13.42 37.20 -13.93
CA ALA A 543 13.64 37.25 -15.36
C ALA A 543 13.33 38.65 -15.93
N PRO A 544 14.29 39.29 -16.65
CA PRO A 544 14.07 40.61 -17.24
C PRO A 544 12.93 40.64 -18.26
N PRO A 545 12.43 41.84 -18.64
CA PRO A 545 11.58 41.98 -19.81
C PRO A 545 12.19 41.29 -21.04
N GLN A 546 11.37 40.67 -21.87
CA GLN A 546 11.78 39.94 -23.10
C GLN A 546 12.53 38.61 -22.87
N ALA A 547 12.73 38.17 -21.62
CA ALA A 547 13.29 36.84 -21.34
C ALA A 547 12.40 35.74 -21.94
N ALA A 548 13.02 34.86 -22.73
CA ALA A 548 12.36 33.74 -23.41
C ALA A 548 12.98 32.38 -23.02
N VAL A 549 14.24 32.35 -22.60
CA VAL A 549 14.94 31.13 -22.19
C VAL A 549 15.73 31.36 -20.90
N GLY A 550 15.63 30.42 -19.95
CA GLY A 550 16.49 30.35 -18.77
C GLY A 550 17.48 29.19 -18.90
N LEU A 551 18.78 29.48 -18.83
CA LEU A 551 19.87 28.50 -18.85
C LEU A 551 20.42 28.26 -17.44
N ILE A 552 20.23 27.06 -16.90
CA ILE A 552 20.65 26.70 -15.54
C ILE A 552 22.12 26.32 -15.54
N LYS A 553 22.92 26.93 -14.67
CA LYS A 553 24.38 26.78 -14.65
C LYS A 553 24.98 26.68 -13.25
N LEU A 554 26.02 25.85 -13.12
CA LEU A 554 26.98 25.89 -12.01
C LEU A 554 27.99 27.02 -12.22
N LEU A 555 28.58 27.52 -11.13
CA LEU A 555 29.56 28.61 -11.15
C LEU A 555 30.72 28.36 -10.19
N ALA A 556 31.94 28.49 -10.70
CA ALA A 556 33.14 28.85 -9.95
C ALA A 556 33.77 30.07 -10.62
N ASP A 557 33.62 31.23 -9.97
CA ASP A 557 33.90 32.55 -10.54
C ASP A 557 35.30 33.03 -10.17
N ALA A 558 35.96 33.70 -11.12
CA ALA A 558 37.30 34.26 -10.99
C ALA A 558 38.32 33.30 -10.34
N SER A 559 38.22 32.01 -10.64
CA SER A 559 39.04 30.96 -10.04
C SER A 559 40.32 30.72 -10.85
N SER A 560 41.45 30.59 -10.18
CA SER A 560 42.79 30.44 -10.83
C SER A 560 43.53 29.16 -10.44
N VAL A 561 43.32 28.65 -9.23
CA VAL A 561 43.94 27.41 -8.72
C VAL A 561 42.96 26.66 -7.81
N GLY A 562 43.18 25.36 -7.62
CA GLY A 562 42.41 24.45 -6.78
C GLY A 562 41.17 23.87 -7.47
N THR A 563 40.26 23.31 -6.68
CA THR A 563 39.07 22.61 -7.17
C THR A 563 37.81 23.01 -6.43
N VAL A 564 36.68 22.93 -7.13
CA VAL A 564 35.34 23.07 -6.54
C VAL A 564 34.51 21.86 -6.93
N THR A 565 33.94 21.18 -5.94
CA THR A 565 33.08 20.00 -6.12
C THR A 565 31.63 20.37 -5.82
N PHE A 566 30.71 19.95 -6.69
CA PHE A 566 29.28 20.22 -6.62
C PHE A 566 28.49 18.92 -6.53
N ASP A 567 27.43 18.92 -5.73
CA ASP A 567 26.48 17.82 -5.60
C ASP A 567 25.05 18.37 -5.37
N ASN A 568 24.03 17.53 -5.56
CA ASN A 568 22.61 17.85 -5.30
C ASN A 568 22.16 19.22 -5.87
N ALA A 569 22.29 19.42 -7.18
CA ALA A 569 21.91 20.67 -7.84
C ALA A 569 20.40 20.75 -8.12
N HIS A 570 19.77 21.83 -7.64
CA HIS A 570 18.35 22.07 -7.77
C HIS A 570 18.06 23.46 -8.35
N CYS A 571 17.13 23.51 -9.31
CA CYS A 571 16.54 24.73 -9.83
C CYS A 571 15.03 24.53 -9.90
N ARG A 572 14.26 25.35 -9.18
CA ARG A 572 12.79 25.27 -9.11
C ARG A 572 12.18 26.62 -9.47
N ILE A 573 11.07 26.59 -10.21
CA ILE A 573 10.29 27.80 -10.51
C ILE A 573 9.53 28.24 -9.26
N VAL A 574 9.49 29.56 -9.01
CA VAL A 574 8.56 30.15 -8.05
C VAL A 574 7.20 30.27 -8.69
N ILE A 575 6.23 29.52 -8.15
CA ILE A 575 4.86 29.49 -8.66
C ILE A 575 4.21 30.84 -8.41
N GLY A 576 3.50 31.37 -9.40
CA GLY A 576 2.77 32.65 -9.28
C GLY A 576 3.63 33.90 -9.36
N SER A 577 4.93 33.78 -9.67
CA SER A 577 5.81 34.93 -9.87
C SER A 577 5.35 35.79 -11.06
N ARG A 578 5.24 37.10 -10.83
CA ARG A 578 4.90 38.13 -11.81
C ARG A 578 5.70 39.39 -11.53
N PRO A 579 5.95 40.24 -12.54
CA PRO A 579 6.74 41.45 -12.35
C PRO A 579 6.05 42.50 -11.46
N THR A 580 4.72 42.56 -11.43
CA THR A 580 3.93 43.46 -10.57
C THR A 580 2.57 42.85 -10.21
N GLY A 581 1.85 43.47 -9.27
CA GLY A 581 0.46 43.15 -8.95
C GLY A 581 0.25 42.08 -7.87
N ALA A 582 -1.03 41.91 -7.50
CA ALA A 582 -1.46 40.96 -6.50
C ALA A 582 -1.18 39.53 -6.96
N ARG A 583 -0.51 38.77 -6.10
CA ARG A 583 -0.08 37.41 -6.40
C ARG A 583 0.26 36.62 -5.14
N ALA A 584 0.19 35.30 -5.27
CA ALA A 584 0.72 34.36 -4.29
C ALA A 584 1.98 33.72 -4.87
N GLU A 585 3.12 33.94 -4.23
CA GLU A 585 4.39 33.30 -4.58
C GLU A 585 4.60 32.08 -3.69
N ILE A 586 4.75 30.89 -4.29
CA ILE A 586 5.10 29.65 -3.59
C ILE A 586 6.47 29.17 -4.09
N SER A 587 7.34 28.85 -3.14
CA SER A 587 8.67 28.32 -3.41
C SER A 587 9.09 27.36 -2.29
N PRO A 588 10.23 26.66 -2.42
CA PRO A 588 10.77 25.84 -1.33
C PRO A 588 11.03 26.61 -0.03
N VAL A 589 11.14 27.95 -0.07
CA VAL A 589 11.26 28.77 1.15
C VAL A 589 9.92 29.07 1.82
N GLY A 590 8.77 28.81 1.16
CA GLY A 590 7.43 29.01 1.73
C GLY A 590 6.49 29.82 0.84
N LEU A 591 5.49 30.44 1.46
CA LEU A 591 4.43 31.24 0.81
C LEU A 591 4.60 32.73 1.11
N ARG A 592 4.47 33.57 0.08
CA ARG A 592 4.33 35.02 0.22
C ARG A 592 3.11 35.52 -0.54
N LEU A 593 2.34 36.42 0.05
CA LEU A 593 1.19 37.08 -0.59
C LEU A 593 1.49 38.56 -0.77
N TYR A 594 1.14 39.09 -1.95
CA TYR A 594 1.35 40.49 -2.32
C TYR A 594 0.03 41.17 -2.68
N ASP A 595 -0.06 42.47 -2.44
CA ASP A 595 -1.17 43.33 -2.88
C ASP A 595 -1.04 43.79 -4.35
N ASN A 596 -1.98 44.64 -4.78
CA ASN A 596 -2.02 45.19 -6.14
C ASN A 596 -0.83 46.09 -6.47
N GLU A 597 -0.24 46.72 -5.47
CA GLU A 597 0.92 47.61 -5.56
C GLU A 597 2.24 46.81 -5.55
N GLY A 598 2.20 45.51 -5.25
CA GLY A 598 3.35 44.63 -5.15
C GLY A 598 4.01 44.59 -3.76
N GLY A 599 3.40 45.19 -2.75
CA GLY A 599 3.81 45.13 -1.34
C GLY A 599 3.46 43.77 -0.71
N GLU A 600 4.36 43.24 0.12
CA GLU A 600 4.15 41.98 0.84
C GLU A 600 3.12 42.16 1.96
N ARG A 601 2.12 41.27 2.02
CA ARG A 601 1.02 41.31 3.00
C ARG A 601 1.06 40.18 3.99
N VAL A 602 1.51 39.01 3.55
CA VAL A 602 1.66 37.80 4.36
C VAL A 602 2.95 37.10 3.94
N SER A 603 3.78 36.79 4.93
CA SER A 603 4.98 35.96 4.77
C SER A 603 4.87 34.73 5.66
N LEU A 604 4.92 33.55 5.05
CA LEU A 604 5.05 32.25 5.72
C LEU A 604 6.28 31.56 5.16
N VAL A 605 7.46 32.08 5.49
CA VAL A 605 8.73 31.64 4.91
C VAL A 605 9.75 31.23 5.97
N THR A 606 10.61 30.27 5.63
CA THR A 606 11.71 29.82 6.48
C THR A 606 12.87 30.82 6.44
N GLY A 607 13.54 31.02 7.58
CA GLY A 607 14.73 31.86 7.69
C GLY A 607 14.49 33.37 7.83
N GLN A 608 13.24 33.82 8.00
CA GLN A 608 12.94 35.17 8.48
C GLN A 608 12.63 35.16 9.99
N PRO A 609 12.91 36.26 10.72
CA PRO A 609 12.69 36.34 12.17
C PRO A 609 11.22 36.25 12.57
N ASN A 610 10.29 36.44 11.63
CA ASN A 610 8.85 36.37 11.88
C ASN A 610 8.21 35.17 11.17
N PHE A 611 7.50 34.32 11.92
CA PHE A 611 6.68 33.23 11.38
C PHE A 611 5.42 33.73 10.68
N LEU A 612 4.86 34.84 11.17
CA LEU A 612 3.71 35.52 10.57
C LEU A 612 3.90 37.02 10.69
N THR A 613 3.84 37.73 9.57
CA THR A 613 3.77 39.20 9.54
C THR A 613 2.52 39.61 8.79
N LEU A 614 1.72 40.47 9.41
CA LEU A 614 0.56 41.12 8.81
C LEU A 614 0.90 42.59 8.60
N ALA A 615 0.80 43.06 7.36
CA ALA A 615 1.07 44.45 7.00
C ALA A 615 -0.24 45.25 6.79
N GLY A 616 -0.34 46.44 7.38
CA GLY A 616 -1.42 47.40 7.17
C GLY A 616 -1.33 48.05 5.79
N SER A 617 -2.39 48.68 5.27
CA SER A 617 -2.49 49.11 3.86
C SER A 617 -1.32 49.96 3.31
N ASP A 618 -0.55 50.63 4.17
CA ASP A 618 0.67 51.38 3.85
C ASP A 618 1.94 50.50 3.67
N GLY A 619 1.86 49.21 3.98
CA GLY A 619 2.95 48.24 3.91
C GLY A 619 3.70 48.07 5.24
N ALA A 620 3.36 48.81 6.28
CA ALA A 620 3.97 48.68 7.60
C ALA A 620 3.43 47.45 8.35
N ALA A 621 4.28 46.77 9.11
CA ALA A 621 3.84 45.67 9.96
C ALA A 621 2.90 46.19 11.07
N VAL A 622 1.68 45.67 11.12
CA VAL A 622 0.67 46.02 12.16
C VAL A 622 0.50 44.91 13.19
N ALA A 623 0.88 43.68 12.83
CA ALA A 623 1.00 42.57 13.76
C ALA A 623 2.06 41.57 13.30
N THR A 624 2.81 41.00 14.23
CA THR A 624 3.82 39.96 13.95
C THR A 624 3.83 38.88 15.00
N ILE A 625 4.16 37.65 14.60
CA ILE A 625 4.56 36.56 15.50
C ILE A 625 5.97 36.15 15.12
N ASP A 626 6.90 36.30 16.06
CA ASP A 626 8.32 36.00 15.83
C ASP A 626 8.66 34.50 15.98
N ASP A 627 9.91 34.15 15.67
CA ASP A 627 10.47 32.80 15.78
C ASP A 627 10.50 32.24 17.21
N ARG A 628 10.34 33.10 18.21
CA ARG A 628 10.26 32.76 19.64
C ARG A 628 8.80 32.70 20.15
N GLY A 629 7.82 32.96 19.28
CA GLY A 629 6.40 32.99 19.61
C GLY A 629 5.94 34.31 20.24
N ASN A 630 6.76 35.37 20.24
CA ASN A 630 6.37 36.68 20.72
C ASN A 630 5.41 37.33 19.72
N GLY A 631 4.24 37.73 20.20
CA GLY A 631 3.28 38.51 19.43
C GLY A 631 3.48 40.00 19.65
N ALA A 632 3.59 40.77 18.57
CA ALA A 632 3.48 42.22 18.60
C ALA A 632 2.20 42.63 17.87
N PHE A 633 1.40 43.50 18.51
CA PHE A 633 0.15 44.01 17.97
C PHE A 633 0.11 45.52 18.23
N GLY A 634 -0.23 46.32 17.21
CA GLY A 634 -0.44 47.76 17.40
C GLY A 634 -1.63 48.06 18.33
N ASP A 635 -2.73 47.33 18.15
CA ASP A 635 -3.92 47.36 18.99
C ASP A 635 -4.43 45.94 19.25
N LEU A 636 -4.94 45.67 20.46
CA LEU A 636 -5.51 44.36 20.83
C LEU A 636 -6.87 44.54 21.53
N ALA A 637 -7.95 44.11 20.86
CA ALA A 637 -9.29 44.06 21.43
C ALA A 637 -9.66 42.60 21.76
N VAL A 638 -10.03 42.33 23.02
CA VAL A 638 -10.34 40.97 23.50
C VAL A 638 -11.80 40.91 23.91
N ALA A 639 -12.62 40.13 23.20
CA ALA A 639 -14.02 39.89 23.56
C ALA A 639 -14.16 38.93 24.76
N GLY A 640 -13.22 38.00 24.90
CA GLY A 640 -13.14 37.06 26.02
C GLY A 640 -12.33 37.61 27.19
N ALA A 641 -11.44 36.78 27.74
CA ALA A 641 -10.58 37.14 28.86
C ALA A 641 -9.16 37.43 28.42
N PHE A 642 -8.57 38.51 28.93
CA PHE A 642 -7.14 38.76 28.81
C PHE A 642 -6.43 38.35 30.11
N SER A 643 -5.42 37.49 30.02
CA SER A 643 -4.66 37.00 31.16
C SER A 643 -3.17 37.27 31.02
N VAL A 644 -2.53 37.72 32.10
CA VAL A 644 -1.09 38.00 32.18
C VAL A 644 -0.50 37.09 33.24
N GLY A 645 0.52 36.30 32.89
CA GLY A 645 1.11 35.31 33.80
C GLY A 645 0.11 34.28 34.32
N GLY A 646 -0.91 33.97 33.51
CA GLY A 646 -2.00 33.06 33.87
C GLY A 646 -3.05 33.63 34.82
N VAL A 647 -2.96 34.91 35.21
CA VAL A 647 -4.00 35.60 36.00
C VAL A 647 -4.80 36.51 35.08
N ARG A 648 -6.13 36.46 35.18
CA ARG A 648 -6.97 37.35 34.37
C ARG A 648 -6.79 38.80 34.81
N LEU A 649 -6.75 39.72 33.85
CA LEU A 649 -6.52 41.15 34.11
C LEU A 649 -7.65 41.76 34.94
N ASP A 650 -8.91 41.35 34.74
CA ASP A 650 -10.05 41.76 35.56
C ASP A 650 -9.88 41.35 37.03
N SER A 651 -9.38 40.13 37.29
CA SER A 651 -9.05 39.68 38.64
C SER A 651 -7.94 40.52 39.27
N ARG A 652 -6.89 40.86 38.50
CA ARG A 652 -5.80 41.74 38.98
C ARG A 652 -6.28 43.15 39.29
N LEU A 653 -7.10 43.73 38.42
CA LEU A 653 -7.67 45.05 38.67
C LEU A 653 -8.62 45.04 39.87
N ALA A 654 -9.31 43.93 40.13
CA ALA A 654 -10.14 43.76 41.31
C ALA A 654 -9.34 43.69 42.62
N GLU A 655 -8.03 43.40 42.61
CA GLU A 655 -7.18 43.45 43.81
C GLU A 655 -6.86 44.90 44.24
N ALA A 656 -7.00 45.88 43.33
CA ALA A 656 -6.73 47.30 43.61
C ALA A 656 -7.95 48.01 44.24
N PRO A 657 -7.74 49.08 45.05
CA PRO A 657 -8.79 50.00 45.45
C PRO A 657 -9.51 50.59 44.22
N ARG A 658 -10.85 50.69 44.26
CA ARG A 658 -11.60 51.37 43.20
C ARG A 658 -11.61 52.90 43.36
N GLY A 659 -11.13 53.40 44.50
CA GLY A 659 -11.10 54.82 44.81
C GLY A 659 -12.48 55.36 45.19
N VAL A 660 -12.76 56.63 44.91
CA VAL A 660 -14.03 57.29 45.28
C VAL A 660 -15.18 56.70 44.45
N VAL A 661 -16.10 55.99 45.10
CA VAL A 661 -17.28 55.36 44.48
C VAL A 661 -18.55 56.20 44.63
N ALA A 662 -18.56 57.16 45.56
CA ALA A 662 -19.63 58.15 45.70
C ALA A 662 -19.09 59.43 46.36
N ILE A 663 -19.58 60.61 45.93
CA ILE A 663 -19.26 61.90 46.55
C ILE A 663 -20.45 62.85 46.49
N GLY A 664 -20.76 63.49 47.62
CA GLY A 664 -21.71 64.59 47.75
C GLY A 664 -20.97 65.86 48.17
N ARG A 665 -21.36 67.00 47.60
CA ARG A 665 -20.88 68.33 48.02
C ARG A 665 -22.08 69.23 48.26
N TYR A 666 -22.05 69.98 49.36
CA TYR A 666 -23.13 70.88 49.73
C TYR A 666 -22.57 72.20 50.27
N THR A 667 -23.09 73.30 49.74
CA THR A 667 -22.70 74.67 50.12
C THR A 667 -23.81 75.41 50.87
N GLY A 668 -24.91 74.72 51.18
CA GLY A 668 -26.00 75.26 51.98
C GLY A 668 -25.78 75.01 53.48
N GLY A 669 -26.62 75.63 54.30
CA GLY A 669 -26.65 75.44 55.75
C GLY A 669 -27.99 74.91 56.24
N VAL A 670 -27.97 74.03 57.23
CA VAL A 670 -29.16 73.56 57.96
C VAL A 670 -28.99 73.95 59.42
N GLN A 671 -29.98 74.66 59.98
CA GLN A 671 -29.99 75.02 61.40
C GLN A 671 -30.77 73.97 62.20
N GLY A 672 -30.18 73.52 63.31
CA GLY A 672 -30.77 72.52 64.20
C GLY A 672 -30.52 72.85 65.67
N GLY A 673 -31.43 72.43 66.55
CA GLY A 673 -31.34 72.56 68.01
C GLY A 673 -31.13 71.20 68.70
N ALA A 674 -31.84 70.98 69.82
CA ALA A 674 -31.73 69.74 70.60
C ALA A 674 -32.28 68.47 69.90
N GLY A 675 -33.18 68.63 68.91
CA GLY A 675 -33.67 67.53 68.07
C GLY A 675 -32.65 67.07 67.02
N THR A 676 -32.90 65.93 66.37
CA THR A 676 -32.07 65.41 65.29
C THR A 676 -32.50 65.96 63.93
N TYR A 677 -31.56 66.49 63.16
CA TYR A 677 -31.78 67.07 61.83
C TYR A 677 -30.91 66.37 60.80
N GLY A 678 -31.42 66.17 59.58
CA GLY A 678 -30.63 65.65 58.45
C GLY A 678 -29.82 66.77 57.78
N PHE A 679 -28.68 66.41 57.19
CA PHE A 679 -27.83 67.38 56.49
C PHE A 679 -27.48 66.95 55.06
N MET A 680 -26.86 65.77 54.88
CA MET A 680 -26.45 65.29 53.57
C MET A 680 -26.78 63.81 53.41
N GLU A 681 -27.38 63.47 52.28
CA GLU A 681 -27.63 62.08 51.87
C GLU A 681 -26.68 61.69 50.73
N LEU A 682 -26.17 60.47 50.73
CA LEU A 682 -25.31 59.93 49.68
C LEU A 682 -25.56 58.44 49.48
N ALA A 683 -25.77 58.02 48.24
CA ALA A 683 -26.02 56.62 47.88
C ALA A 683 -24.79 55.97 47.22
N PHE A 684 -24.55 54.70 47.51
CA PHE A 684 -23.54 53.87 46.83
C PHE A 684 -23.93 52.39 46.86
N ASN A 685 -23.29 51.56 46.04
CA ASN A 685 -23.43 50.10 46.08
C ASN A 685 -22.26 49.48 46.86
N SER A 686 -22.57 48.77 47.93
CA SER A 686 -21.62 47.99 48.73
C SER A 686 -21.42 46.59 48.14
N ASP A 687 -20.15 46.18 48.05
CA ASP A 687 -19.68 44.85 47.67
C ASP A 687 -19.17 44.15 48.94
N PRO A 688 -19.74 42.99 49.32
CA PRO A 688 -19.38 42.32 50.58
C PRO A 688 -17.91 41.89 50.66
N THR A 689 -17.23 41.80 49.51
CA THR A 689 -15.83 41.37 49.42
C THR A 689 -14.82 42.51 49.59
N ARG A 690 -15.28 43.74 49.84
CA ARG A 690 -14.45 44.96 49.84
C ARG A 690 -14.55 45.75 51.13
N MET A 691 -13.68 46.74 51.30
CA MET A 691 -13.72 47.70 52.41
C MET A 691 -13.98 49.11 51.91
N TYR A 692 -14.73 49.87 52.70
CA TYR A 692 -15.12 51.24 52.40
C TYR A 692 -14.66 52.19 53.50
N ARG A 693 -14.04 53.28 53.09
CA ARG A 693 -13.79 54.46 53.92
C ARG A 693 -14.88 55.48 53.64
N ILE A 694 -15.65 55.83 54.67
CA ILE A 694 -16.73 56.80 54.57
C ILE A 694 -16.31 58.03 55.37
N VAL A 695 -16.23 59.18 54.69
CA VAL A 695 -15.81 60.44 55.28
C VAL A 695 -16.92 61.46 55.12
N PHE A 696 -17.22 62.18 56.19
CA PHE A 696 -18.05 63.38 56.19
C PHE A 696 -17.26 64.53 56.83
N ASP A 697 -17.22 65.65 56.11
CA ASP A 697 -16.53 66.86 56.52
C ASP A 697 -17.45 68.07 56.28
N ALA A 698 -17.65 68.87 57.32
CA ALA A 698 -18.44 70.09 57.26
C ALA A 698 -17.95 71.13 58.27
N HIS A 699 -18.62 72.27 58.32
CA HIS A 699 -18.43 73.26 59.38
C HIS A 699 -19.73 73.40 60.17
N VAL A 700 -19.59 73.70 61.45
CA VAL A 700 -20.70 73.99 62.33
C VAL A 700 -20.50 75.35 62.99
N ASN A 701 -21.55 76.15 63.13
CA ASN A 701 -21.49 77.48 63.75
C ASN A 701 -22.65 77.63 64.76
N PRO A 702 -22.37 77.59 66.08
CA PRO A 702 -23.39 77.75 67.10
C PRO A 702 -23.70 79.22 67.37
N ASN A 703 -24.92 79.54 67.79
CA ASN A 703 -25.30 80.91 68.19
C ASN A 703 -24.78 81.31 69.59
N ALA A 704 -24.34 80.35 70.40
CA ALA A 704 -23.71 80.54 71.70
C ALA A 704 -22.73 79.39 71.98
N GLY A 705 -21.65 79.63 72.71
CA GLY A 705 -20.71 78.58 73.14
C GLY A 705 -21.23 77.73 74.31
N GLY A 706 -20.65 76.55 74.50
CA GLY A 706 -21.06 75.53 75.48
C GLY A 706 -21.86 74.38 74.85
N GLY A 707 -21.91 73.23 75.50
CA GLY A 707 -22.52 72.02 74.93
C GLY A 707 -21.70 71.36 73.82
N GLU A 708 -22.34 70.46 73.08
CA GLU A 708 -21.69 69.60 72.08
C GLU A 708 -22.58 69.44 70.84
N ALA A 709 -21.96 69.42 69.66
CA ALA A 709 -22.57 68.95 68.43
C ALA A 709 -22.34 67.45 68.29
N VAL A 710 -23.43 66.71 68.15
CA VAL A 710 -23.37 65.29 67.84
C VAL A 710 -23.68 65.12 66.37
N VAL A 711 -22.75 64.50 65.63
CA VAL A 711 -22.92 64.19 64.21
C VAL A 711 -22.91 62.69 64.03
N THR A 712 -23.99 62.14 63.47
CA THR A 712 -24.20 60.71 63.32
C THR A 712 -24.35 60.37 61.84
N LEU A 713 -23.53 59.43 61.37
CA LEU A 713 -23.70 58.76 60.08
C LEU A 713 -24.72 57.63 60.23
N ARG A 714 -25.73 57.62 59.38
CA ARG A 714 -26.82 56.63 59.38
C ARG A 714 -26.92 55.93 58.03
N ASP A 715 -27.48 54.73 58.04
CA ASP A 715 -27.71 53.93 56.84
C ASP A 715 -29.19 53.51 56.72
N GLY A 716 -29.82 53.88 55.60
CA GLY A 716 -31.18 53.45 55.25
C GLY A 716 -31.25 52.12 54.50
N GLY A 717 -30.11 51.50 54.18
CA GLY A 717 -30.02 50.40 53.23
C GLY A 717 -30.51 50.85 51.85
N ALA A 718 -31.31 50.01 51.20
CA ALA A 718 -31.95 50.36 49.93
C ALA A 718 -33.12 51.36 50.07
N SER A 719 -33.58 51.64 51.28
CA SER A 719 -34.72 52.54 51.55
C SER A 719 -34.29 53.99 51.70
N THR A 720 -35.24 54.93 51.60
CA THR A 720 -34.98 56.34 51.93
C THR A 720 -34.54 56.47 53.40
N PRO A 721 -33.34 57.02 53.67
CA PRO A 721 -32.86 57.15 55.03
C PRO A 721 -33.64 58.23 55.78
N SER A 722 -33.77 58.06 57.09
CA SER A 722 -34.44 59.02 57.97
C SER A 722 -33.58 59.31 59.20
N ILE A 723 -33.99 60.30 60.01
CA ILE A 723 -33.32 60.60 61.28
C ILE A 723 -33.36 59.45 62.30
N ASN A 724 -34.17 58.41 62.04
CA ASN A 724 -34.26 57.20 62.85
C ASN A 724 -33.55 55.98 62.22
N SER A 725 -32.93 56.13 61.04
CA SER A 725 -32.16 55.06 60.42
C SER A 725 -31.01 54.60 61.32
N PRO A 726 -30.65 53.30 61.30
CA PRO A 726 -29.54 52.75 62.08
C PRO A 726 -28.27 53.59 62.00
N SER A 727 -27.66 53.86 63.15
CA SER A 727 -26.41 54.61 63.25
C SER A 727 -25.22 53.71 62.94
N LEU A 728 -24.35 54.16 62.03
CA LEU A 728 -23.08 53.49 61.71
C LEU A 728 -21.90 54.05 62.53
N GLN A 729 -21.84 55.37 62.68
CA GLN A 729 -20.75 56.05 63.39
C GLN A 729 -21.27 57.35 63.97
N GLU A 730 -20.73 57.76 65.12
CA GLU A 730 -21.02 59.05 65.73
C GLU A 730 -19.70 59.76 66.07
N THR A 731 -19.68 61.08 65.91
CA THR A 731 -18.62 61.96 66.42
C THR A 731 -19.26 63.08 67.24
N VAL A 732 -18.57 63.49 68.31
CA VAL A 732 -19.04 64.51 69.24
C VAL A 732 -18.00 65.62 69.28
N LEU A 733 -18.44 66.85 69.04
CA LEU A 733 -17.60 68.05 68.98
C LEU A 733 -18.05 69.05 70.05
N PRO A 734 -17.21 69.40 71.04
CA PRO A 734 -17.47 70.49 71.97
C PRO A 734 -17.62 71.84 71.23
N LEU A 735 -18.68 72.58 71.55
CA LEU A 735 -19.03 73.82 70.86
C LEU A 735 -18.44 75.07 71.53
N GLY A 736 -17.63 75.80 70.75
CA GLY A 736 -17.07 77.11 71.11
C GLY A 736 -17.91 78.29 70.63
N GLY A 737 -17.38 79.52 70.76
CA GLY A 737 -18.07 80.76 70.37
C GLY A 737 -18.00 81.15 68.89
N GLY A 738 -17.82 80.20 67.97
CA GLY A 738 -17.70 80.46 66.53
C GLY A 738 -17.68 79.19 65.70
N TRP A 739 -17.48 79.33 64.39
CA TRP A 739 -17.44 78.19 63.47
C TRP A 739 -16.26 77.25 63.70
N GLN A 740 -16.53 75.95 63.66
CA GLN A 740 -15.56 74.86 63.85
C GLN A 740 -15.76 73.80 62.76
N ARG A 741 -14.67 73.16 62.31
CA ARG A 741 -14.74 72.01 61.41
C ARG A 741 -15.22 70.78 62.17
N VAL A 742 -16.13 70.02 61.59
CA VAL A 742 -16.52 68.69 62.05
C VAL A 742 -16.10 67.65 61.00
N HIS A 743 -15.46 66.58 61.48
CA HIS A 743 -14.98 65.48 60.67
C HIS A 743 -15.46 64.17 61.29
N LEU A 744 -16.13 63.35 60.48
CA LEU A 744 -16.55 62.00 60.81
C LEU A 744 -15.93 61.06 59.77
N GLU A 745 -15.22 60.05 60.25
CA GLU A 745 -14.62 59.02 59.41
C GLU A 745 -14.92 57.64 59.99
N THR A 746 -15.20 56.67 59.13
CA THR A 746 -15.29 55.26 59.51
C THR A 746 -14.78 54.38 58.37
N VAL A 747 -14.14 53.26 58.73
CA VAL A 747 -13.80 52.18 57.80
C VAL A 747 -14.70 50.99 58.13
N ARG A 748 -15.40 50.48 57.12
CA ARG A 748 -16.33 49.35 57.26
C ARG A 748 -16.10 48.36 56.14
N PRO A 749 -16.06 47.04 56.42
CA PRO A 749 -16.13 46.05 55.36
C PRO A 749 -17.55 46.02 54.79
N GLY A 750 -17.67 45.84 53.47
CA GLY A 750 -18.97 45.85 52.79
C GLY A 750 -19.91 44.75 53.30
N ARG A 751 -19.38 43.62 53.77
CA ARG A 751 -20.19 42.54 54.37
C ARG A 751 -20.88 42.93 55.67
N ASP A 752 -20.39 43.95 56.38
CA ASP A 752 -21.04 44.47 57.59
C ASP A 752 -22.15 45.47 57.26
N LEU A 753 -22.11 46.06 56.06
CA LEU A 753 -23.19 46.89 55.53
C LEU A 753 -24.26 46.01 54.89
N GLY A 754 -23.84 44.99 54.14
CA GLY A 754 -24.69 44.21 53.24
C GLY A 754 -24.30 44.45 51.79
N ALA A 755 -24.76 43.57 50.89
CA ALA A 755 -24.52 43.69 49.45
C ALA A 755 -25.60 44.56 48.80
N GLY A 756 -25.21 45.40 47.83
CA GLY A 756 -26.14 46.20 47.03
C GLY A 756 -26.26 47.66 47.50
N LEU A 757 -27.40 48.30 47.24
CA LEU A 757 -27.60 49.73 47.44
C LEU A 757 -27.67 50.12 48.92
N HIS A 758 -26.88 51.11 49.31
CA HIS A 758 -26.90 51.78 50.61
C HIS A 758 -27.07 53.29 50.43
N ARG A 759 -28.08 53.86 51.09
CA ARG A 759 -28.36 55.29 51.15
C ARG A 759 -28.00 55.82 52.53
N LEU A 760 -26.88 56.51 52.60
CA LEU A 760 -26.33 57.06 53.83
C LEU A 760 -26.89 58.46 54.10
N LEU A 761 -27.10 58.80 55.36
CA LEU A 761 -27.55 60.12 55.81
C LEU A 761 -26.70 60.61 56.98
N THR A 762 -26.12 61.80 56.85
CA THR A 762 -25.54 62.51 57.99
C THR A 762 -26.64 63.26 58.72
N THR A 763 -26.71 63.07 60.04
CA THR A 763 -27.62 63.79 60.93
C THR A 763 -26.85 64.51 62.02
N PHE A 764 -27.42 65.56 62.58
CA PHE A 764 -26.82 66.30 63.69
C PHE A 764 -27.83 66.79 64.72
N ARG A 765 -27.37 67.00 65.94
CA ARG A 765 -28.12 67.62 67.05
C ARG A 765 -27.17 68.35 68.00
N VAL A 766 -27.73 69.24 68.81
CA VAL A 766 -27.02 69.89 69.91
C VAL A 766 -27.38 69.21 71.24
N GLN A 767 -26.41 68.90 72.09
CA GLN A 767 -26.65 68.36 73.42
C GLN A 767 -25.84 69.11 74.49
N PHE A 768 -26.31 69.06 75.74
CA PHE A 768 -25.68 69.72 76.90
C PHE A 768 -25.43 71.23 76.73
N GLY A 769 -26.18 71.86 75.82
CA GLY A 769 -26.13 73.29 75.50
C GLY A 769 -26.97 74.16 76.42
N PRO A 770 -26.70 75.48 76.48
CA PRO A 770 -27.60 76.43 77.13
C PRO A 770 -28.99 76.44 76.48
N ALA A 771 -30.02 76.82 77.25
CA ALA A 771 -31.39 76.86 76.75
C ALA A 771 -31.52 77.76 75.50
N GLY A 772 -32.12 77.25 74.43
CA GLY A 772 -32.28 77.96 73.17
C GLY A 772 -31.06 77.95 72.24
N GLN A 773 -30.02 77.16 72.53
CA GLN A 773 -28.89 77.00 71.62
C GLN A 773 -29.31 76.33 70.30
N VAL A 774 -28.85 76.90 69.19
CA VAL A 774 -28.95 76.32 67.85
C VAL A 774 -27.59 76.28 67.18
N LEU A 775 -27.42 75.33 66.27
CA LEU A 775 -26.21 75.10 65.48
C LEU A 775 -26.58 75.11 64.00
N THR A 776 -25.83 75.87 63.19
CA THR A 776 -25.92 75.73 61.74
C THR A 776 -24.80 74.83 61.25
N MET A 777 -25.14 73.69 60.64
CA MET A 777 -24.20 72.85 59.90
C MET A 777 -24.18 73.30 58.45
N PHE A 778 -23.01 73.53 57.86
CA PHE A 778 -22.89 74.15 56.53
C PHE A 778 -21.58 73.82 55.80
N GLY A 779 -21.59 74.10 54.50
CA GLY A 779 -20.41 74.25 53.65
C GLY A 779 -20.39 75.61 52.96
N GLY A 780 -19.23 76.04 52.45
CA GLY A 780 -19.09 77.30 51.70
C GLY A 780 -18.56 77.10 50.27
N ALA A 781 -18.63 78.12 49.43
CA ALA A 781 -18.16 78.05 48.04
C ALA A 781 -16.66 77.68 47.92
N GLY A 782 -15.83 78.10 48.88
CA GLY A 782 -14.39 77.73 48.95
C GLY A 782 -14.08 76.55 49.88
N PHE A 783 -15.07 76.01 50.57
CA PHE A 783 -14.93 74.94 51.57
C PHE A 783 -16.26 74.16 51.68
N PRO A 784 -16.71 73.48 50.61
CA PRO A 784 -17.98 72.80 50.63
C PRO A 784 -17.97 71.69 51.69
N ALA A 785 -19.11 71.49 52.34
CA ALA A 785 -19.31 70.28 53.10
C ALA A 785 -19.30 69.12 52.11
N HIS A 786 -18.63 68.03 52.45
CA HIS A 786 -18.54 66.89 51.58
C HIS A 786 -18.72 65.60 52.35
N MET A 787 -19.38 64.66 51.69
CA MET A 787 -19.42 63.28 52.09
C MET A 787 -18.86 62.46 50.94
N LEU A 788 -17.97 61.52 51.22
CA LEU A 788 -17.47 60.59 50.21
C LEU A 788 -17.45 59.17 50.74
N VAL A 789 -17.59 58.23 49.81
CA VAL A 789 -17.35 56.81 50.03
C VAL A 789 -16.22 56.41 49.10
N GLU A 790 -15.15 55.88 49.67
CA GLU A 790 -13.98 55.38 48.96
C GLU A 790 -13.88 53.86 49.16
N ASP A 791 -13.81 53.11 48.06
CA ASP A 791 -13.43 51.70 48.07
C ASP A 791 -11.91 51.61 48.24
N ILE A 792 -11.50 51.14 49.42
CA ILE A 792 -10.09 51.07 49.80
C ILE A 792 -9.48 49.69 49.52
N GLY A 793 -10.15 48.85 48.73
CA GLY A 793 -9.65 47.54 48.30
C GLY A 793 -10.42 46.34 48.87
N PRO A 794 -9.89 45.12 48.67
CA PRO A 794 -10.48 43.88 49.16
C PRO A 794 -10.59 43.83 50.68
N TYR A 795 -11.46 42.94 51.17
CA TYR A 795 -11.63 42.68 52.59
C TYR A 795 -10.31 42.22 53.25
N VAL A 796 -9.97 42.86 54.38
CA VAL A 796 -8.85 42.44 55.24
C VAL A 796 -9.42 41.97 56.59
N PRO A 797 -9.07 40.75 57.04
CA PRO A 797 -9.50 40.23 58.34
C PRO A 797 -9.00 41.08 59.52
N ASP A 798 -9.83 41.22 60.54
CA ASP A 798 -9.42 41.84 61.80
C ASP A 798 -8.42 40.91 62.50
N THR A 799 -7.17 41.36 62.61
CA THR A 799 -6.12 40.59 63.29
C THR A 799 -5.63 41.23 64.58
N GLY A 800 -6.21 42.37 64.96
CA GLY A 800 -5.93 43.06 66.22
C GLY A 800 -6.36 42.23 67.43
N ILE A 801 -5.62 42.39 68.53
CA ILE A 801 -5.95 41.81 69.84
C ILE A 801 -5.95 42.92 70.89
N LEU A 802 -6.76 42.75 71.94
CA LEU A 802 -6.79 43.69 73.06
C LEU A 802 -5.44 43.70 73.78
N ASN A 803 -4.84 44.88 73.95
CA ASN A 803 -3.66 45.09 74.78
C ASN A 803 -3.90 46.26 75.73
N ALA A 804 -4.18 45.95 77.00
CA ALA A 804 -4.40 46.95 78.04
C ALA A 804 -3.09 47.43 78.73
N GLY A 805 -1.93 47.23 78.11
CA GLY A 805 -0.61 47.70 78.59
C GLY A 805 0.26 46.65 79.29
N GLY A 806 -0.17 45.37 79.32
CA GLY A 806 0.54 44.27 80.01
C GLY A 806 1.45 43.40 79.13
N GLY A 807 1.50 43.66 77.82
CA GLY A 807 2.06 42.72 76.84
C GLY A 807 1.11 41.54 76.59
N THR A 808 1.11 41.03 75.37
CA THR A 808 0.22 39.93 74.96
C THR A 808 1.03 38.63 74.85
N ALA A 809 0.61 37.57 75.53
CA ALA A 809 1.30 36.26 75.49
C ALA A 809 1.24 35.59 74.11
N THR A 810 0.21 35.90 73.32
CA THR A 810 0.07 35.49 71.92
C THR A 810 0.21 36.72 71.04
N PRO A 811 1.14 36.74 70.07
CA PRO A 811 1.23 37.83 69.10
C PRO A 811 -0.08 37.98 68.29
N PRO A 812 -0.45 39.20 67.86
CA PRO A 812 -1.54 39.40 66.92
C PRO A 812 -1.23 38.67 65.62
N LYS A 813 -2.27 38.11 64.98
CA LYS A 813 -2.11 37.39 63.72
C LYS A 813 -1.80 38.36 62.58
N GLN A 814 -1.19 37.86 61.51
CA GLN A 814 -1.01 38.61 60.27
C GLN A 814 -1.46 37.75 59.08
N GLN A 815 -2.04 38.40 58.07
CA GLN A 815 -2.31 37.75 56.79
C GLN A 815 -1.04 37.74 55.93
N TYR A 816 -0.74 36.58 55.35
CA TYR A 816 0.36 36.35 54.42
C TYR A 816 -0.18 35.80 53.11
N THR A 817 0.39 36.24 51.99
CA THR A 817 0.21 35.61 50.67
C THR A 817 1.59 35.25 50.13
N LYS A 818 1.88 33.95 50.01
CA LYS A 818 3.18 33.43 49.56
C LYS A 818 3.03 32.54 48.33
N THR A 819 3.98 32.63 47.40
CA THR A 819 4.08 31.74 46.24
C THR A 819 5.28 30.81 46.39
N TYR A 820 5.05 29.51 46.23
CA TYR A 820 6.02 28.44 46.34
C TYR A 820 6.20 27.79 44.97
N THR A 821 7.40 27.84 44.40
CA THR A 821 7.75 27.09 43.20
C THR A 821 7.98 25.62 43.56
N ALA A 822 7.53 24.68 42.73
CA ALA A 822 7.74 23.26 42.95
C ALA A 822 9.24 22.93 43.10
N SER A 823 9.57 22.10 44.10
CA SER A 823 10.94 21.67 44.40
C SER A 823 11.33 20.42 43.62
N TRP A 824 10.35 19.59 43.26
CA TRP A 824 10.51 18.44 42.39
C TRP A 824 9.19 18.11 41.70
N SER A 825 9.27 17.48 40.54
CA SER A 825 8.11 16.91 39.84
C SER A 825 8.51 15.69 39.03
N GLY A 826 7.59 14.82 38.65
CA GLY A 826 7.94 13.67 37.81
C GLY A 826 6.74 12.84 37.38
N SER A 827 6.89 12.17 36.25
CA SER A 827 5.87 11.31 35.64
C SER A 827 6.10 9.84 35.98
N TYR A 828 5.01 9.08 36.03
CA TYR A 828 4.97 7.68 36.37
C TYR A 828 4.05 6.92 35.42
N ALA A 829 4.54 5.79 34.91
CA ALA A 829 3.72 4.88 34.14
C ALA A 829 2.92 3.98 35.08
N ASN A 830 1.59 3.96 34.92
CA ASN A 830 0.66 3.15 35.71
C ASN A 830 0.83 3.30 37.24
N ARG A 831 1.22 4.50 37.71
CA ARG A 831 1.53 4.81 39.13
C ARG A 831 2.62 3.93 39.76
N ALA A 832 3.37 3.22 38.92
CA ALA A 832 4.46 2.35 39.33
C ALA A 832 5.78 3.15 39.31
N GLY A 833 6.66 2.91 38.34
CA GLY A 833 8.00 3.51 38.31
C GLY A 833 8.06 4.91 37.70
N TYR A 834 8.96 5.73 38.24
CA TYR A 834 9.33 7.02 37.66
C TYR A 834 9.82 6.84 36.22
N ASN A 835 9.23 7.60 35.31
CA ASN A 835 9.54 7.57 33.90
C ASN A 835 10.59 8.63 33.56
N SER A 836 11.87 8.22 33.56
CA SER A 836 13.01 9.11 33.31
C SER A 836 13.02 9.73 31.91
N TYR A 837 12.31 9.14 30.94
CA TYR A 837 12.16 9.69 29.60
C TYR A 837 11.58 11.11 29.62
N TYR A 838 10.62 11.37 30.52
CA TYR A 838 9.98 12.68 30.67
C TYR A 838 10.72 13.60 31.65
N ASN A 839 11.82 13.15 32.25
CA ASN A 839 12.54 13.89 33.28
C ASN A 839 11.57 14.47 34.34
N SER A 840 11.59 15.78 34.56
CA SER A 840 10.70 16.45 35.50
C SER A 840 9.32 16.80 34.92
N GLN A 841 9.06 16.59 33.63
CA GLN A 841 7.77 16.93 33.01
C GLN A 841 6.62 16.17 33.68
N CYS A 842 5.44 16.77 33.69
CA CYS A 842 4.26 16.26 34.38
C CYS A 842 3.24 15.75 33.36
N VAL A 843 3.33 14.47 33.01
CA VAL A 843 2.46 13.79 32.05
C VAL A 843 1.31 13.12 32.79
N GLN A 844 0.12 13.25 32.22
CA GLN A 844 -1.08 12.55 32.68
C GLN A 844 -1.84 11.93 31.50
N GLY A 845 -2.68 10.94 31.79
CA GLY A 845 -3.57 10.29 30.82
C GLY A 845 -2.89 9.18 30.02
N TYR A 846 -3.63 8.55 29.11
CA TYR A 846 -3.15 7.39 28.36
C TYR A 846 -2.20 7.77 27.22
N TYR A 847 -0.99 7.21 27.24
CA TYR A 847 0.03 7.45 26.21
C TYR A 847 0.04 6.36 25.12
N SER A 848 0.15 5.09 25.52
CA SER A 848 0.24 3.97 24.58
C SER A 848 -0.07 2.62 25.25
N SER A 849 -0.19 1.57 24.45
CA SER A 849 -0.34 0.19 24.95
C SER A 849 0.86 -0.29 25.78
N THR A 850 2.06 0.24 25.50
CA THR A 850 3.31 -0.14 26.20
C THR A 850 3.47 0.60 27.52
N ASN A 851 3.14 1.89 27.56
CA ASN A 851 3.39 2.74 28.73
C ASN A 851 2.14 2.99 29.58
N GLY A 852 0.96 2.60 29.08
CA GLY A 852 -0.32 2.71 29.76
C GLY A 852 -0.69 4.15 30.14
N THR A 853 -1.41 4.27 31.25
CA THR A 853 -1.86 5.56 31.78
C THR A 853 -0.74 6.21 32.58
N GLN A 854 -0.37 7.43 32.18
CA GLN A 854 0.58 8.26 32.91
C GLN A 854 -0.12 9.02 34.04
N ALA A 855 0.62 9.25 35.10
CA ALA A 855 0.27 10.20 36.14
C ALA A 855 1.54 10.91 36.63
N ALA A 856 1.41 12.11 37.18
CA ALA A 856 2.54 12.89 37.65
C ALA A 856 2.36 13.35 39.09
N LEU A 857 3.47 13.54 39.79
CA LEU A 857 3.54 14.16 41.11
C LEU A 857 4.34 15.45 41.04
N ILE A 858 3.93 16.43 41.84
CA ILE A 858 4.53 17.76 41.95
C ILE A 858 4.66 18.06 43.44
N GLY A 859 5.88 18.10 43.97
CA GLY A 859 6.14 18.43 45.37
C GLY A 859 6.59 19.87 45.57
N PHE A 860 6.20 20.46 46.69
CA PHE A 860 6.59 21.81 47.09
C PHE A 860 7.65 21.80 48.21
N PRO A 861 8.41 22.90 48.39
CA PRO A 861 9.43 22.99 49.43
C PRO A 861 8.89 22.78 50.85
N SER A 862 9.73 22.30 51.76
CA SER A 862 9.37 22.06 53.17
C SER A 862 8.96 23.34 53.93
N SER A 863 9.37 24.51 53.44
CA SER A 863 8.97 25.81 54.00
C SER A 863 7.45 26.03 53.97
N LEU A 864 6.74 25.41 53.02
CA LEU A 864 5.28 25.44 52.96
C LEU A 864 4.67 24.87 54.25
N ALA A 865 5.09 23.68 54.68
CA ALA A 865 4.54 23.04 55.87
C ALA A 865 4.83 23.86 57.15
N SER A 866 6.03 24.45 57.26
CA SER A 866 6.36 25.31 58.41
C SER A 866 5.57 26.61 58.44
N ASP A 867 5.31 27.20 57.28
CA ASP A 867 4.52 28.42 57.16
C ASP A 867 3.07 28.19 57.59
N LEU A 868 2.47 27.09 57.12
CA LEU A 868 1.05 26.78 57.34
C LEU A 868 0.74 26.14 58.70
N ALA A 869 1.75 25.67 59.44
CA ALA A 869 1.53 25.12 60.78
C ALA A 869 0.85 26.15 61.70
N GLY A 870 -0.37 25.84 62.17
CA GLY A 870 -1.19 26.70 63.02
C GLY A 870 -1.85 27.89 62.30
N ALA A 871 -1.73 27.98 60.97
CA ALA A 871 -2.35 29.02 60.17
C ALA A 871 -3.81 28.69 59.81
N SER A 872 -4.62 29.73 59.59
CA SER A 872 -5.95 29.61 58.99
C SER A 872 -5.85 29.91 57.48
N ILE A 873 -6.09 28.90 56.65
CA ILE A 873 -6.02 29.03 55.18
C ILE A 873 -7.21 29.86 54.67
N GLN A 874 -6.91 30.85 53.85
CA GLN A 874 -7.91 31.68 53.16
C GLN A 874 -8.10 31.23 51.71
N SER A 875 -7.01 30.94 51.00
CA SER A 875 -7.06 30.40 49.63
C SER A 875 -5.78 29.64 49.26
N VAL A 876 -5.91 28.67 48.37
CA VAL A 876 -4.83 27.93 47.74
C VAL A 876 -5.04 27.89 46.23
N GLU A 877 -4.10 28.44 45.48
CA GLU A 877 -4.14 28.50 44.03
C GLU A 877 -2.94 27.77 43.41
N LEU A 878 -3.18 26.90 42.43
CA LEU A 878 -2.15 26.16 41.70
C LEU A 878 -1.96 26.75 40.30
N TYR A 879 -0.71 26.98 39.90
CA TYR A 879 -0.33 27.28 38.54
C TYR A 879 0.24 26.04 37.85
N LEU A 880 -0.27 25.76 36.66
CA LEU A 880 0.31 24.79 35.72
C LEU A 880 0.39 25.44 34.34
N TYR A 881 1.31 24.96 33.51
CA TYR A 881 1.38 25.31 32.09
C TYR A 881 1.38 24.04 31.26
N TYR A 882 0.39 23.86 30.39
CA TYR A 882 0.31 22.68 29.52
C TYR A 882 0.90 22.96 28.15
N ALA A 883 2.14 22.51 27.92
CA ALA A 883 2.82 22.59 26.63
C ALA A 883 2.22 21.64 25.58
N HIS A 884 1.46 20.63 26.01
CA HIS A 884 0.86 19.66 25.10
C HIS A 884 -0.47 19.10 25.61
N TRP A 885 -1.38 18.91 24.67
CA TRP A 885 -2.56 18.06 24.76
C TRP A 885 -2.66 17.23 23.48
N TYR A 886 -3.28 16.05 23.57
CA TYR A 886 -3.59 15.25 22.38
C TYR A 886 -4.39 16.05 21.34
N TYR A 887 -5.46 16.71 21.79
CA TYR A 887 -6.27 17.58 20.96
C TYR A 887 -5.79 19.03 20.99
N ASN A 888 -5.86 19.72 19.85
CA ASN A 888 -5.52 21.15 19.78
C ASN A 888 -6.51 22.04 20.55
N SER A 889 -7.75 21.58 20.77
CA SER A 889 -8.74 22.25 21.61
C SER A 889 -8.39 22.23 23.10
N GLY A 890 -7.37 21.46 23.50
CA GLY A 890 -7.01 21.25 24.90
C GLY A 890 -7.52 19.92 25.45
N GLY A 891 -7.58 19.83 26.78
CA GLY A 891 -8.01 18.63 27.49
C GLY A 891 -8.39 18.88 28.95
N LYS A 892 -8.42 17.82 29.75
CA LYS A 892 -8.87 17.83 31.15
C LYS A 892 -7.72 17.44 32.09
N ALA A 893 -7.36 18.34 32.99
CA ALA A 893 -6.43 18.10 34.09
C ALA A 893 -7.17 17.57 35.31
N VAL A 894 -6.78 16.42 35.84
CA VAL A 894 -7.37 15.86 37.07
C VAL A 894 -6.36 16.02 38.20
N ILE A 895 -6.72 16.86 39.16
CA ILE A 895 -5.80 17.42 40.15
C ILE A 895 -6.19 16.87 41.50
N LYS A 896 -5.21 16.29 42.20
CA LYS A 896 -5.38 15.65 43.50
C LYS A 896 -4.28 16.08 44.46
N ALA A 897 -4.53 15.87 45.74
CA ALA A 897 -3.58 16.08 46.81
C ALA A 897 -2.66 14.87 47.05
N HIS A 898 -1.45 15.10 47.59
CA HIS A 898 -0.62 14.05 48.17
C HIS A 898 0.29 14.55 49.31
N SER A 899 0.85 13.62 50.08
CA SER A 899 1.70 13.89 51.27
C SER A 899 3.18 13.53 51.10
N HIS A 900 3.62 13.10 49.92
CA HIS A 900 5.03 12.76 49.64
C HIS A 900 5.98 13.96 49.77
N ALA A 901 7.04 13.83 50.55
CA ALA A 901 8.06 14.87 50.76
C ALA A 901 9.12 14.91 49.64
N SER A 902 9.36 13.79 48.99
CA SER A 902 10.28 13.62 47.86
C SER A 902 9.67 12.66 46.85
N ARG A 903 10.27 12.56 45.66
CA ARG A 903 9.80 11.70 44.56
C ARG A 903 9.79 10.22 45.00
N PRO A 904 8.63 9.56 45.18
CA PRO A 904 8.58 8.17 45.64
C PRO A 904 8.81 7.17 44.49
N GLY A 905 9.08 5.91 44.84
CA GLY A 905 9.27 4.82 43.85
C GLY A 905 7.97 4.35 43.19
N THR A 906 6.87 4.35 43.94
CA THR A 906 5.47 4.19 43.51
C THR A 906 4.62 5.13 44.37
N PHE A 907 3.38 5.45 43.96
CA PHE A 907 2.60 6.41 44.74
C PHE A 907 1.09 6.14 44.81
N SER A 908 0.51 6.66 45.89
CA SER A 908 -0.91 6.98 46.03
C SER A 908 -1.09 8.49 46.18
N CYS A 909 -2.29 8.96 45.84
CA CYS A 909 -2.76 10.33 46.06
C CYS A 909 -4.17 10.24 46.67
N ASP A 910 -4.68 11.37 47.17
CA ASP A 910 -5.98 11.42 47.83
C ASP A 910 -7.14 11.10 46.86
N SER A 911 -8.27 10.66 47.40
CA SER A 911 -9.49 10.40 46.62
C SER A 911 -10.12 11.68 46.09
N ASP A 912 -9.98 12.77 46.83
CA ASP A 912 -10.57 14.06 46.47
C ASP A 912 -9.81 14.67 45.29
N SER A 913 -10.58 15.14 44.32
CA SER A 913 -10.04 15.61 43.06
C SER A 913 -10.84 16.76 42.47
N GLN A 914 -10.16 17.56 41.67
CA GLN A 914 -10.76 18.62 40.88
C GLN A 914 -10.38 18.41 39.41
N THR A 915 -11.37 18.41 38.53
CA THR A 915 -11.16 18.30 37.09
C THR A 915 -11.29 19.66 36.43
N ILE A 916 -10.26 20.09 35.71
CA ILE A 916 -10.19 21.41 35.09
C ILE A 916 -9.96 21.27 33.59
N GLU A 917 -10.77 21.95 32.77
CA GLU A 917 -10.50 22.08 31.34
C GLU A 917 -9.34 23.05 31.09
N TRP A 918 -8.45 22.71 30.17
CA TRP A 918 -7.21 23.43 29.92
C TRP A 918 -6.87 23.47 28.43
N GLY A 919 -6.48 24.65 27.94
CA GLY A 919 -6.00 24.81 26.57
C GLY A 919 -4.56 24.32 26.37
N LYS A 920 -4.15 24.17 25.11
CA LYS A 920 -2.75 23.89 24.74
C LYS A 920 -1.94 25.18 24.72
N ASN A 921 -0.71 25.13 25.22
CA ASN A 921 0.17 26.28 25.44
C ASN A 921 -0.48 27.36 26.33
N VAL A 922 -1.22 26.92 27.35
CA VAL A 922 -1.90 27.82 28.30
C VAL A 922 -1.33 27.59 29.69
N GLY A 923 -0.88 28.68 30.31
CA GLY A 923 -0.61 28.75 31.74
C GLY A 923 -1.76 29.44 32.45
N LYS A 924 -2.27 28.88 33.54
CA LYS A 924 -3.29 29.55 34.36
C LYS A 924 -3.22 29.13 35.83
N TRP A 925 -3.65 30.04 36.69
CA TRP A 925 -3.90 29.77 38.09
C TRP A 925 -5.30 29.18 38.26
N ILE A 926 -5.44 28.22 39.16
CA ILE A 926 -6.71 27.60 39.52
C ILE A 926 -6.85 27.55 41.04
N ASP A 927 -8.05 27.80 41.55
CA ASP A 927 -8.34 27.62 42.97
C ASP A 927 -8.50 26.13 43.27
N ILE A 928 -7.68 25.61 44.17
CA ILE A 928 -7.68 24.22 44.66
C ILE A 928 -7.94 24.15 46.17
N THR A 929 -8.44 25.23 46.78
CA THR A 929 -8.67 25.33 48.23
C THR A 929 -9.56 24.20 48.75
N SER A 930 -10.55 23.76 47.96
CA SER A 930 -11.50 22.71 48.34
C SER A 930 -10.89 21.31 48.50
N ILE A 931 -9.72 21.05 47.92
CA ILE A 931 -9.02 19.76 47.98
C ILE A 931 -7.70 19.86 48.77
N PHE A 932 -7.45 20.98 49.44
CA PHE A 932 -6.20 21.25 50.13
C PHE A 932 -6.34 20.98 51.64
N ASP A 933 -5.43 20.17 52.19
CA ASP A 933 -5.31 19.94 53.63
C ASP A 933 -3.97 20.44 54.16
N SER A 934 -3.97 21.55 54.90
CA SER A 934 -2.75 22.16 55.45
C SER A 934 -1.94 21.26 56.38
N THR A 935 -2.51 20.17 56.90
CA THR A 935 -1.82 19.29 57.86
C THR A 935 -0.96 18.24 57.16
N SER A 936 -1.54 17.54 56.18
CA SER A 936 -0.92 16.38 55.53
C SER A 936 -0.37 16.66 54.13
N TRP A 937 -0.85 17.71 53.47
CA TRP A 937 -0.54 18.00 52.07
C TRP A 937 0.89 18.52 51.86
N ARG A 938 1.56 17.98 50.84
CA ARG A 938 2.93 18.34 50.44
C ARG A 938 3.07 18.60 48.93
N GLY A 939 2.04 18.31 48.16
CA GLY A 939 2.09 18.42 46.71
C GLY A 939 0.81 18.03 46.00
N VAL A 940 0.86 18.09 44.67
CA VAL A 940 -0.24 17.82 43.76
C VAL A 940 0.07 16.64 42.88
N ALA A 941 -0.92 15.78 42.66
CA ALA A 941 -0.88 14.75 41.64
C ALA A 941 -1.74 15.14 40.43
N LEU A 942 -1.23 14.86 39.22
CA LEU A 942 -2.00 14.86 37.98
C LEU A 942 -2.33 13.41 37.65
N ASP A 943 -3.52 12.95 38.04
CA ASP A 943 -3.88 11.53 38.02
C ASP A 943 -5.34 11.31 37.59
N PRO A 944 -5.62 11.35 36.27
CA PRO A 944 -6.95 11.13 35.72
C PRO A 944 -7.38 9.67 35.77
N ASN A 945 -6.43 8.74 35.73
CA ASN A 945 -6.68 7.29 35.64
C ASN A 945 -7.72 6.91 34.57
N ASN A 946 -7.65 7.57 33.42
CA ASN A 946 -8.62 7.46 32.34
C ASN A 946 -7.90 7.25 31.01
N THR A 947 -8.46 6.41 30.14
CA THR A 947 -7.90 6.09 28.83
C THR A 947 -8.37 7.00 27.71
N SER A 948 -9.34 7.89 27.96
CA SER A 948 -9.72 8.93 27.00
C SER A 948 -8.53 9.88 26.76
N LEU A 949 -8.32 10.20 25.48
CA LEU A 949 -7.30 11.13 25.03
C LEU A 949 -7.57 12.57 25.46
N ASP A 950 -8.79 12.87 25.94
CA ASP A 950 -9.11 14.15 26.59
C ASP A 950 -8.23 14.41 27.82
N TYR A 951 -7.72 13.35 28.47
CA TYR A 951 -6.89 13.46 29.66
C TYR A 951 -5.39 13.37 29.33
N TYR A 952 -5.01 13.08 28.08
CA TYR A 952 -3.60 12.97 27.70
C TYR A 952 -3.00 14.36 27.47
N GLY A 953 -2.25 14.82 28.47
CA GLY A 953 -1.60 16.13 28.47
C GLY A 953 -0.26 16.10 29.18
N ARG A 954 0.59 17.06 28.82
CA ARG A 954 1.91 17.26 29.44
C ARG A 954 2.01 18.69 29.94
N ALA A 955 2.02 18.83 31.26
CA ALA A 955 2.37 20.07 31.93
C ALA A 955 3.88 20.20 32.09
N GLU A 956 4.36 21.44 32.04
CA GLU A 956 5.76 21.74 32.32
C GLU A 956 6.10 21.39 33.76
N GLY A 957 7.33 20.93 33.96
CA GLY A 957 7.87 20.47 35.23
C GLY A 957 8.93 21.38 35.81
N VAL A 958 9.54 20.94 36.91
CA VAL A 958 10.68 21.63 37.54
C VAL A 958 11.86 21.68 36.56
N GLY A 959 12.38 22.89 36.35
CA GLY A 959 13.51 23.17 35.44
C GLY A 959 13.10 23.66 34.05
N GLU A 960 11.80 23.70 33.74
CA GLU A 960 11.27 24.27 32.49
C GLU A 960 10.90 25.76 32.65
N GLY A 961 10.40 26.38 31.57
CA GLY A 961 10.16 27.83 31.53
C GLY A 961 9.02 28.29 32.45
N HIS A 962 8.04 27.43 32.68
CA HIS A 962 6.82 27.69 33.44
C HIS A 962 6.57 26.58 34.48
N PRO A 963 7.47 26.41 35.46
CA PRO A 963 7.37 25.31 36.42
C PRO A 963 6.11 25.45 37.28
N PRO A 964 5.55 24.35 37.82
CA PRO A 964 4.39 24.41 38.69
C PRO A 964 4.63 25.31 39.92
N GLN A 965 3.63 26.10 40.28
CA GLN A 965 3.70 26.99 41.44
C GLN A 965 2.43 26.90 42.28
N LEU A 966 2.55 27.15 43.57
CA LEU A 966 1.45 27.19 44.51
C LEU A 966 1.43 28.53 45.23
N LYS A 967 0.30 29.24 45.17
CA LYS A 967 0.09 30.49 45.90
C LYS A 967 -0.89 30.21 47.03
N VAL A 968 -0.49 30.53 48.27
CA VAL A 968 -1.31 30.31 49.46
C VAL A 968 -1.49 31.62 50.21
N THR A 969 -2.75 31.97 50.48
CA THR A 969 -3.12 33.07 51.38
C THR A 969 -3.57 32.48 52.71
N TYR A 970 -2.97 32.91 53.81
CA TYR A 970 -3.25 32.38 55.15
C TYR A 970 -3.08 33.44 56.25
N VAL A 971 -3.75 33.26 57.38
CA VAL A 971 -3.63 34.11 58.57
C VAL A 971 -2.93 33.33 59.67
N LYS A 972 -1.84 33.86 60.23
CA LYS A 972 -1.04 33.21 61.28
C LYS A 972 -0.67 34.16 62.39
#